data_AF-A0AA86V9U5-F1
#
_entry.id   AF-A0AA86V9U5-F1
#
_cell.length_a   1.000
_cell.length_b   1.000
_cell.length_c   1.000
_cell.angle_alpha   90.00
_cell.angle_beta   90.00
_cell.angle_gamma   90.00
#
_symmetry.space_group_name_H-M   'P 1'
#
loop_
_entity.id
_entity.type
_entity.pdbx_description
1 polymer ?
#
loop_
_entity_poly.entity_id
_entity_poly.type
_entity_poly.pdbx_seq_one_letter_code
_entity_poly.pdbx_strand_id
1 'polypeptide(L)'
;MNFYANETAFLSVTEVDERSRRYQVCYAAPPHIVSDGLWRSKPNTRSPMKSFLPLFELQVLLIFVVTQICRLLLLPLKLPLFISQMMAGLILQALFAVEPLGTYMRMLFPYGTHDTITTISSIGFVLFIFINGVQMDFSLITRMGKRAWSIAIVGLVVPILIGFVVVLFQFRLGHVVRNFDHFVVALVSHTVISFAVVASLLNDLQIQNSELGKLALSSALVSDVLCTIVTTTGTAFMSTGESNSNEGFKNVLCLFAMGIFVPLVCRPLMFWIIKHTPEGRPVKDGYVYVIIVLLFMLGWLSVSINQEFVLGAFILGLAVPEGPPLGSALVKKLNFFGTTFLLPIFITTCMLKADFSMTYSSTSVLTISLIVILTHLVKIISCLIPALYSNLPFGDALSLSLILNAKGVVEIGLYCFLYDLKIIDGISYGIMILSIIVVAGIVQWSVRFLYDPSRKYAGYQKRNMTSLRPWSELRMLVCIHKPSHISSMIDVVDLFCPTVESPIVVDVLHLIELVGRALPIFIPHRLKRQASGIQHKSYSDDVVLAFDIYEHDNPQAVSAYPCTAIAPPNLMYEDVCNLAFDRVASIIILPFHRRWSIDGEVEYDDRSRRALNCRVLERAPCSVGILVTRPSHKIREASSTRVGVIYLGGQDDEEALCIAKRAIMKEEMSLVVYHVVYKAEKGWDGTEELEEIKHRHARNITYQQIIATEGSQMAAFLSEIAKENDFFIVGRRYGIDSPQTEGLTEWSEFPELGAIADFLASPDLDTRASVLVVQQQFAPKSRKGCRIAQIQKLCNVEHEFNPLELDTPNHCALHLQNTLQQIVSDFPSFEIQDAYIHHLQEEFDNVHLQTVQVANQIDLLARIYNDDSIILEAKLEELEFSLHCIPPKDQKNTSDANEDIDSSKLADVCANIAAENLDNNLEQFELDNKIDEMKLIVKSLQNLQFTVKWFEVVEQIEDALTGLKVLAFDENCIRLSLQTYMPTFEGISYQLRVEEDTIDASELNHELLIEVFEGTMKLKNVFPNDVYLSDIVVYAKSISKSSLQWFIQKVQDRIILSTLRNLVIKDANKSRYSLEYLDKDETIVAHMAGGTDAYIKLSHGWPIFGSPLKLICIKGSDDLKRTSLSFHCKVEKLANSLDTRIRQNISSFVDAVEKVIIEQLQLDLRVQNRKRSWEVVKNQMV
;
A
#
# COMPACT_ATOMS: atom_id res chain seq x y z
N MET A 1 -28.34 14.58 -45.76
CA MET A 1 -27.61 13.89 -46.86
C MET A 1 -27.82 12.38 -46.76
N ASN A 2 -27.79 11.62 -47.86
CA ASN A 2 -27.61 10.16 -47.76
C ASN A 2 -26.15 9.87 -47.42
N PHE A 3 -25.83 9.69 -46.14
CA PHE A 3 -24.59 9.04 -45.75
C PHE A 3 -24.66 7.60 -46.27
N TYR A 4 -23.75 7.24 -47.17
CA TYR A 4 -23.71 5.88 -47.72
C TYR A 4 -23.42 4.89 -46.60
N ALA A 5 -24.48 4.23 -46.13
CA ALA A 5 -24.42 3.13 -45.17
C ALA A 5 -23.90 1.86 -45.88
N ASN A 6 -22.62 1.89 -46.22
CA ASN A 6 -21.82 0.71 -46.46
C ASN A 6 -20.75 0.66 -45.36
N GLU A 7 -20.75 -0.42 -44.60
CA GLU A 7 -19.61 -0.96 -43.83
C GLU A 7 -19.48 -0.72 -42.31
N THR A 8 -20.47 -0.20 -41.60
CA THR A 8 -20.54 -0.31 -40.11
C THR A 8 -21.84 -1.00 -39.65
N ALA A 9 -22.06 -1.14 -38.34
CA ALA A 9 -23.12 -1.97 -37.73
C ALA A 9 -24.58 -1.58 -38.04
N PHE A 10 -24.79 -0.58 -38.88
CA PHE A 10 -26.09 0.02 -39.22
C PHE A 10 -26.39 -0.14 -40.71
N LEU A 11 -27.62 -0.57 -41.03
CA LEU A 11 -28.11 -0.81 -42.39
C LEU A 11 -28.43 0.49 -43.14
N SER A 12 -28.87 1.54 -42.44
CA SER A 12 -29.14 2.86 -43.02
C SER A 12 -29.25 3.92 -41.93
N VAL A 13 -28.75 5.13 -42.20
CA VAL A 13 -28.99 6.33 -41.39
C VAL A 13 -29.62 7.40 -42.28
N THR A 14 -30.83 7.84 -41.94
CA THR A 14 -31.56 8.87 -42.69
C THR A 14 -31.94 10.03 -41.77
N GLU A 15 -31.60 11.24 -42.18
CA GLU A 15 -31.93 12.48 -41.46
C GLU A 15 -33.41 12.85 -41.71
N VAL A 16 -34.19 12.97 -40.63
CA VAL A 16 -35.66 13.14 -40.67
C VAL A 16 -36.08 14.60 -40.49
N ASP A 17 -35.29 15.41 -39.77
CA ASP A 17 -35.60 16.81 -39.46
C ASP A 17 -34.31 17.61 -39.20
N GLU A 18 -33.95 18.49 -40.16
CA GLU A 18 -32.76 19.35 -40.09
C GLU A 18 -32.77 20.32 -38.90
N ARG A 19 -33.95 20.72 -38.40
CA ARG A 19 -34.06 21.68 -37.28
C ARG A 19 -33.92 21.04 -35.91
N SER A 20 -34.16 19.74 -35.79
CA SER A 20 -34.00 19.00 -34.53
C SER A 20 -32.92 17.91 -34.60
N ARG A 21 -32.18 17.80 -35.71
CA ARG A 21 -31.15 16.77 -35.97
C ARG A 21 -31.62 15.36 -35.59
N ARG A 22 -32.86 15.01 -35.93
CA ARG A 22 -33.39 13.65 -35.70
C ARG A 22 -32.95 12.72 -36.81
N TYR A 23 -32.19 11.68 -36.45
CA TYR A 23 -31.76 10.62 -37.34
C TYR A 23 -32.60 9.36 -37.11
N GLN A 24 -33.11 8.76 -38.17
CA GLN A 24 -33.68 7.42 -38.16
C GLN A 24 -32.57 6.43 -38.55
N VAL A 25 -32.35 5.45 -37.70
CA VAL A 25 -31.25 4.49 -37.80
C VAL A 25 -31.82 3.07 -37.86
N CYS A 26 -31.43 2.30 -38.87
CA CYS A 26 -31.77 0.89 -39.00
C CYS A 26 -30.54 0.03 -38.67
N TYR A 27 -30.72 -1.04 -37.89
CA TYR A 27 -29.67 -2.01 -37.58
C TYR A 27 -30.20 -3.45 -37.67
N ALA A 28 -29.30 -4.42 -37.81
CA ALA A 28 -29.65 -5.83 -37.80
C ALA A 28 -29.81 -6.33 -36.36
N ALA A 29 -30.97 -6.89 -36.02
CA ALA A 29 -31.24 -7.52 -34.73
C ALA A 29 -31.39 -9.05 -34.92
N PRO A 30 -30.72 -9.89 -34.09
CA PRO A 30 -29.77 -9.52 -33.04
C PRO A 30 -28.45 -8.95 -33.61
N PRO A 31 -27.80 -8.01 -32.89
CA PRO A 31 -26.50 -7.46 -33.30
C PRO A 31 -25.40 -8.52 -33.26
N HIS A 32 -24.40 -8.40 -34.15
CA HIS A 32 -23.26 -9.32 -34.18
C HIS A 32 -22.25 -8.92 -33.09
N ILE A 33 -22.25 -9.64 -31.97
CA ILE A 33 -21.42 -9.31 -30.79
C ILE A 33 -19.97 -9.72 -31.01
N VAL A 34 -19.74 -10.98 -31.41
CA VAL A 34 -18.42 -11.61 -31.52
C VAL A 34 -17.94 -11.59 -32.98
N SER A 35 -16.65 -11.35 -33.21
CA SER A 35 -16.05 -11.42 -34.56
C SER A 35 -15.93 -12.87 -35.06
N ASP A 36 -16.08 -13.07 -36.37
CA ASP A 36 -15.77 -14.35 -37.02
C ASP A 36 -14.28 -14.72 -36.95
N GLY A 37 -13.41 -13.76 -36.59
CA GLY A 37 -11.97 -13.89 -36.44
C GLY A 37 -11.19 -13.53 -37.71
N LEU A 38 -10.02 -12.89 -37.53
CA LEU A 38 -9.17 -12.44 -38.65
C LEU A 38 -8.71 -13.59 -39.56
N TRP A 39 -8.50 -14.78 -38.96
CA TRP A 39 -7.94 -15.96 -39.61
C TRP A 39 -8.97 -16.85 -40.33
N ARG A 40 -10.27 -16.56 -40.21
CA ARG A 40 -11.33 -17.48 -40.63
C ARG A 40 -11.80 -17.25 -42.06
N SER A 41 -10.89 -17.38 -43.03
CA SER A 41 -11.15 -17.09 -44.44
C SER A 41 -12.36 -17.86 -45.00
N LYS A 42 -13.51 -17.17 -45.12
CA LYS A 42 -14.70 -17.60 -45.86
C LYS A 42 -15.10 -16.48 -46.83
N PRO A 43 -15.75 -16.78 -47.97
CA PRO A 43 -16.15 -15.74 -48.94
C PRO A 43 -17.15 -14.70 -48.41
N ASN A 44 -17.71 -14.91 -47.21
CA ASN A 44 -18.62 -13.99 -46.52
C ASN A 44 -18.08 -13.47 -45.16
N THR A 45 -16.80 -13.69 -44.79
CA THR A 45 -16.28 -13.15 -43.51
C THR A 45 -16.33 -11.62 -43.51
N ARG A 46 -17.01 -11.06 -42.50
CA ARG A 46 -17.07 -9.61 -42.29
C ARG A 46 -15.82 -9.16 -41.54
N SER A 47 -15.32 -7.95 -41.83
CA SER A 47 -14.19 -7.40 -41.11
C SER A 47 -14.48 -7.32 -39.60
N PRO A 48 -13.49 -7.55 -38.70
CA PRO A 48 -13.73 -7.57 -37.25
C PRO A 48 -14.39 -6.29 -36.71
N MET A 49 -14.12 -5.14 -37.36
CA MET A 49 -14.68 -3.83 -37.05
C MET A 49 -16.20 -3.71 -37.27
N LYS A 50 -16.83 -4.69 -37.92
CA LYS A 50 -18.29 -4.77 -38.09
C LYS A 50 -19.00 -5.48 -36.93
N SER A 51 -18.25 -6.00 -35.95
CA SER A 51 -18.79 -6.61 -34.73
C SER A 51 -18.68 -5.65 -33.54
N PHE A 52 -19.63 -5.70 -32.60
CA PHE A 52 -19.70 -4.72 -31.51
C PHE A 52 -18.54 -4.81 -30.51
N LEU A 53 -18.12 -6.02 -30.10
CA LEU A 53 -17.10 -6.16 -29.05
C LEU A 53 -15.71 -5.64 -29.48
N PRO A 54 -15.13 -6.02 -30.65
CA PRO A 54 -13.84 -5.49 -31.08
C PRO A 54 -13.85 -3.98 -31.36
N LEU A 55 -15.00 -3.44 -31.81
CA LEU A 55 -15.16 -2.01 -32.00
C LEU A 55 -15.14 -1.25 -30.66
N PHE A 56 -15.82 -1.78 -29.64
CA PHE A 56 -15.78 -1.24 -28.28
C PHE A 56 -14.37 -1.32 -27.67
N GLU A 57 -13.68 -2.46 -27.81
CA GLU A 57 -12.30 -2.63 -27.35
C GLU A 57 -11.35 -1.60 -27.99
N LEU A 58 -11.49 -1.37 -29.30
CA LEU A 58 -10.69 -0.37 -30.02
C LEU A 58 -11.04 1.08 -29.62
N GLN A 59 -12.31 1.39 -29.40
CA GLN A 59 -12.74 2.71 -28.88
C GLN A 59 -12.14 2.97 -27.49
N VAL A 60 -12.17 1.98 -26.61
CA VAL A 60 -11.56 2.04 -25.26
C VAL A 60 -10.04 2.21 -25.36
N LEU A 61 -9.38 1.41 -26.21
CA LEU A 61 -7.93 1.52 -26.46
C LEU A 61 -7.55 2.94 -26.93
N LEU A 62 -8.28 3.50 -27.91
CA LEU A 62 -8.03 4.85 -28.40
C LEU A 62 -8.21 5.90 -27.29
N ILE A 63 -9.28 5.80 -26.49
CA ILE A 63 -9.53 6.71 -25.36
C ILE A 63 -8.35 6.67 -24.37
N PHE A 64 -7.84 5.48 -24.04
CA PHE A 64 -6.68 5.35 -23.16
C PHE A 64 -5.39 5.90 -23.79
N VAL A 65 -5.10 5.58 -25.06
CA VAL A 65 -3.89 6.08 -25.76
C VAL A 65 -3.88 7.60 -25.81
N VAL A 66 -4.96 8.24 -26.28
CA VAL A 66 -5.06 9.71 -26.33
C VAL A 66 -4.97 10.32 -24.93
N THR A 67 -5.56 9.67 -23.92
CA THR A 67 -5.44 10.10 -22.51
C THR A 67 -4.01 10.07 -22.00
N GLN A 68 -3.22 9.01 -22.30
CA GLN A 68 -1.82 8.95 -21.88
C GLN A 68 -0.95 9.97 -22.62
N ILE A 69 -1.18 10.19 -23.93
CA ILE A 69 -0.50 11.26 -24.69
C ILE A 69 -0.79 12.62 -24.05
N CYS A 70 -2.07 12.93 -23.76
CA CYS A 70 -2.45 14.15 -23.05
C CYS A 70 -1.78 14.22 -21.66
N ARG A 71 -1.69 13.11 -20.94
CA ARG A 71 -1.05 13.06 -19.62
C ARG A 71 0.44 13.37 -19.71
N LEU A 72 1.17 12.80 -20.66
CA LEU A 72 2.60 13.08 -20.88
C LEU A 72 2.85 14.56 -21.16
N LEU A 73 2.01 15.19 -22.00
CA LEU A 73 2.09 16.62 -22.30
C LEU A 73 1.72 17.53 -21.12
N LEU A 74 0.81 17.11 -20.24
CA LEU A 74 0.32 17.89 -19.09
C LEU A 74 1.09 17.60 -17.78
N LEU A 75 1.91 16.55 -17.72
CA LEU A 75 2.70 16.17 -16.55
C LEU A 75 3.71 17.28 -16.12
N PRO A 76 4.41 17.97 -17.03
CA PRO A 76 5.29 19.10 -16.66
C PRO A 76 4.53 20.26 -16.00
N LEU A 77 3.27 20.49 -16.40
CA LEU A 77 2.36 21.49 -15.82
C LEU A 77 1.76 21.03 -14.47
N LYS A 78 1.92 19.75 -14.11
CA LYS A 78 1.47 19.16 -12.84
C LYS A 78 -0.04 19.29 -12.62
N LEU A 79 -0.79 19.19 -13.72
CA LEU A 79 -2.24 19.16 -13.74
C LEU A 79 -2.76 17.76 -13.34
N PRO A 80 -3.94 17.68 -12.68
CA PRO A 80 -4.54 16.41 -12.26
C PRO A 80 -4.97 15.54 -13.46
N LEU A 81 -4.97 14.22 -13.25
CA LEU A 81 -5.24 13.21 -14.29
C LEU A 81 -6.57 13.42 -15.02
N PHE A 82 -7.63 13.85 -14.32
CA PHE A 82 -8.93 14.03 -14.95
C PHE A 82 -8.93 15.15 -16.02
N ILE A 83 -8.05 16.15 -15.92
CA ILE A 83 -7.92 17.18 -16.96
C ILE A 83 -7.32 16.56 -18.24
N SER A 84 -6.40 15.59 -18.15
CA SER A 84 -5.91 14.91 -19.35
C SER A 84 -6.98 14.03 -20.02
N GLN A 85 -7.88 13.43 -19.24
CA GLN A 85 -9.04 12.69 -19.73
C GLN A 85 -10.08 13.62 -20.41
N MET A 86 -10.31 14.80 -19.84
CA MET A 86 -11.14 15.83 -20.45
C MET A 86 -10.53 16.35 -21.75
N MET A 87 -9.22 16.59 -21.77
CA MET A 87 -8.49 17.06 -22.94
C MET A 87 -8.48 16.01 -24.07
N ALA A 88 -8.34 14.73 -23.73
CA ALA A 88 -8.48 13.64 -24.69
C ALA A 88 -9.86 13.64 -25.35
N GLY A 89 -10.93 13.86 -24.57
CA GLY A 89 -12.29 13.99 -25.10
C GLY A 89 -12.49 15.23 -25.98
N LEU A 90 -11.88 16.37 -25.63
CA LEU A 90 -11.91 17.57 -26.48
C LEU A 90 -11.17 17.36 -27.80
N ILE A 91 -10.01 16.69 -27.78
CA ILE A 91 -9.22 16.38 -28.98
C ILE A 91 -9.98 15.40 -29.88
N LEU A 92 -10.51 14.31 -29.32
CA LEU A 92 -11.36 13.35 -30.04
C LEU A 92 -12.55 14.06 -30.69
N GLN A 93 -13.21 14.96 -29.97
CA GLN A 93 -14.35 15.73 -30.49
C GLN A 93 -13.96 16.72 -31.60
N ALA A 94 -12.84 17.44 -31.45
CA ALA A 94 -12.31 18.30 -32.50
C ALA A 94 -11.98 17.51 -33.78
N LEU A 95 -11.57 16.26 -33.64
CA LEU A 95 -11.22 15.36 -34.74
C LEU A 95 -12.42 15.01 -35.64
N PHE A 96 -13.67 15.02 -35.13
CA PHE A 96 -14.88 14.85 -35.96
C PHE A 96 -15.13 15.99 -36.94
N ALA A 97 -14.58 17.19 -36.66
CA ALA A 97 -14.75 18.39 -37.48
C ALA A 97 -13.67 18.54 -38.58
N VAL A 98 -12.55 17.80 -38.49
CA VAL A 98 -11.42 17.92 -39.41
C VAL A 98 -11.46 16.80 -40.47
N GLU A 99 -11.97 17.08 -41.66
CA GLU A 99 -11.87 16.12 -42.78
C GLU A 99 -10.42 16.06 -43.32
N PRO A 100 -9.92 14.89 -43.75
CA PRO A 100 -10.61 13.59 -43.91
C PRO A 100 -10.69 12.75 -42.62
N LEU A 101 -10.08 13.20 -41.52
CA LEU A 101 -9.96 12.43 -40.29
C LEU A 101 -11.31 12.22 -39.59
N GLY A 102 -12.23 13.18 -39.74
CA GLY A 102 -13.63 13.09 -39.32
C GLY A 102 -14.40 11.95 -39.98
N THR A 103 -14.07 11.58 -41.22
CA THR A 103 -14.64 10.40 -41.88
C THR A 103 -14.22 9.10 -41.19
N TYR A 104 -12.95 8.96 -40.80
CA TYR A 104 -12.49 7.81 -39.99
C TYR A 104 -13.09 7.80 -38.58
N MET A 105 -13.24 8.97 -37.93
CA MET A 105 -13.85 9.06 -36.60
C MET A 105 -15.34 8.68 -36.61
N ARG A 106 -16.09 9.01 -37.67
CA ARG A 106 -17.49 8.55 -37.85
C ARG A 106 -17.58 7.04 -38.16
N MET A 107 -16.53 6.44 -38.73
CA MET A 107 -16.44 4.98 -38.90
C MET A 107 -16.13 4.28 -37.56
N LEU A 108 -15.28 4.90 -36.72
CA LEU A 108 -14.87 4.36 -35.43
C LEU A 108 -15.93 4.55 -34.34
N PHE A 109 -16.69 5.65 -34.35
CA PHE A 109 -17.81 5.93 -33.47
C PHE A 109 -19.10 6.13 -34.27
N PRO A 110 -19.68 5.05 -34.85
CA PRO A 110 -20.92 5.16 -35.60
C PRO A 110 -22.12 5.47 -34.68
N TYR A 111 -23.14 6.13 -35.24
CA TYR A 111 -24.33 6.59 -34.51
C TYR A 111 -24.91 5.52 -33.57
N GLY A 112 -25.04 5.85 -32.28
CA GLY A 112 -25.54 4.93 -31.23
C GLY A 112 -24.48 4.12 -30.49
N THR A 113 -23.25 3.96 -30.99
CA THR A 113 -22.18 3.36 -30.15
C THR A 113 -21.79 4.29 -29.02
N HIS A 114 -21.86 5.61 -29.24
CA HIS A 114 -21.68 6.63 -28.19
C HIS A 114 -22.59 6.35 -26.98
N ASP A 115 -23.87 6.05 -27.19
CA ASP A 115 -24.81 5.74 -26.11
C ASP A 115 -24.46 4.45 -25.37
N THR A 116 -23.93 3.44 -26.07
CA THR A 116 -23.47 2.18 -25.43
C THR A 116 -22.23 2.39 -24.56
N ILE A 117 -21.24 3.15 -25.03
CA ILE A 117 -20.05 3.53 -24.25
C ILE A 117 -20.47 4.40 -23.06
N THR A 118 -21.38 5.36 -23.29
CA THR A 118 -21.95 6.19 -22.22
C THR A 118 -22.57 5.30 -21.15
N THR A 119 -23.44 4.36 -21.51
CA THR A 119 -24.12 3.47 -20.56
C THR A 119 -23.14 2.64 -19.72
N ILE A 120 -22.13 2.04 -20.36
CA ILE A 120 -21.10 1.24 -19.67
C ILE A 120 -20.26 2.12 -18.73
N SER A 121 -19.86 3.30 -19.20
CA SER A 121 -19.02 4.23 -18.44
C SER A 121 -19.76 4.94 -17.30
N SER A 122 -21.07 5.17 -17.43
CA SER A 122 -21.95 5.63 -16.35
C SER A 122 -21.94 4.68 -15.15
N ILE A 123 -21.80 3.36 -15.36
CA ILE A 123 -21.60 2.40 -14.25
C ILE A 123 -20.31 2.74 -13.49
N GLY A 124 -19.26 3.16 -14.19
CA GLY A 124 -18.02 3.68 -13.59
C GLY A 124 -18.24 4.90 -12.71
N PHE A 125 -18.99 5.89 -13.20
CA PHE A 125 -19.34 7.08 -12.42
C PHE A 125 -20.17 6.75 -11.17
N VAL A 126 -21.15 5.85 -11.29
CA VAL A 126 -21.94 5.34 -10.17
C VAL A 126 -21.06 4.64 -9.13
N LEU A 127 -20.14 3.76 -9.57
CA LEU A 127 -19.17 3.10 -8.68
C LEU A 127 -18.22 4.10 -8.01
N PHE A 128 -17.74 5.11 -8.75
CA PHE A 128 -16.90 6.18 -8.22
C PHE A 128 -17.62 6.97 -7.13
N ILE A 129 -18.87 7.40 -7.35
CA ILE A 129 -19.65 8.13 -6.34
C ILE A 129 -19.97 7.23 -5.13
N PHE A 130 -20.28 5.95 -5.33
CA PHE A 130 -20.43 4.99 -4.23
C PHE A 130 -19.14 4.88 -3.39
N ILE A 131 -17.99 4.69 -4.02
CA ILE A 131 -16.67 4.59 -3.36
C ILE A 131 -16.37 5.85 -2.55
N ASN A 132 -16.63 7.04 -3.11
CA ASN A 132 -16.45 8.30 -2.39
C ASN A 132 -17.44 8.41 -1.21
N GLY A 133 -18.69 7.98 -1.38
CA GLY A 133 -19.68 7.90 -0.30
C GLY A 133 -19.25 6.97 0.85
N VAL A 134 -18.68 5.80 0.54
CA VAL A 134 -18.10 4.86 1.53
C VAL A 134 -16.89 5.46 2.27
N GLN A 135 -16.16 6.39 1.65
CA GLN A 135 -15.01 7.07 2.24
C GLN A 135 -15.37 8.29 3.12
N MET A 136 -16.63 8.76 3.08
CA MET A 136 -17.12 9.89 3.87
C MET A 136 -17.48 9.47 5.31
N ASP A 137 -16.82 10.06 6.30
CA ASP A 137 -17.17 9.88 7.72
C ASP A 137 -18.28 10.87 8.14
N PHE A 138 -19.54 10.43 8.09
CA PHE A 138 -20.68 11.24 8.54
C PHE A 138 -20.68 11.50 10.05
N SER A 139 -19.97 10.68 10.86
CA SER A 139 -19.88 10.92 12.31
C SER A 139 -19.13 12.22 12.62
N LEU A 140 -18.22 12.63 11.74
CA LEU A 140 -17.46 13.86 11.90
C LEU A 140 -18.31 15.13 11.70
N ILE A 141 -19.36 15.12 10.88
CA ILE A 141 -20.29 16.26 10.75
C ILE A 141 -20.76 16.77 12.12
N THR A 142 -21.06 15.83 13.02
CA THR A 142 -21.54 16.13 14.39
C THR A 142 -20.43 16.56 15.36
N ARG A 143 -19.17 16.20 15.07
CA ARG A 143 -17.98 16.49 15.90
C ARG A 143 -17.15 17.68 15.40
N MET A 144 -17.40 18.13 14.17
CA MET A 144 -16.67 19.21 13.52
C MET A 144 -16.85 20.55 14.26
N GLY A 145 -15.75 21.29 14.37
CA GLY A 145 -15.77 22.63 14.96
C GLY A 145 -16.65 23.60 14.17
N LYS A 146 -17.23 24.58 14.90
CA LYS A 146 -18.12 25.63 14.35
C LYS A 146 -17.58 26.35 13.10
N ARG A 147 -16.24 26.37 12.92
CA ARG A 147 -15.55 26.96 11.75
C ARG A 147 -15.98 26.31 10.43
N ALA A 148 -15.92 24.99 10.33
CA ALA A 148 -16.23 24.27 9.09
C ALA A 148 -17.70 24.42 8.68
N TRP A 149 -18.61 24.31 9.66
CA TRP A 149 -20.04 24.56 9.49
C TRP A 149 -20.34 25.98 8.99
N SER A 150 -19.66 27.00 9.56
CA SER A 150 -19.80 28.40 9.12
C SER A 150 -19.38 28.58 7.67
N ILE A 151 -18.20 28.06 7.30
CA ILE A 151 -17.66 28.16 5.94
C ILE A 151 -18.57 27.44 4.93
N ALA A 152 -19.03 26.23 5.26
CA ALA A 152 -19.90 25.43 4.40
C ALA A 152 -21.27 26.10 4.14
N ILE A 153 -21.94 26.59 5.19
CA ILE A 153 -23.25 27.24 5.05
C ILE A 153 -23.13 28.57 4.30
N VAL A 154 -22.19 29.44 4.69
CA VAL A 154 -22.03 30.76 4.05
C VAL A 154 -21.61 30.61 2.60
N GLY A 155 -20.69 29.68 2.30
CA GLY A 155 -20.22 29.36 0.95
C GLY A 155 -21.29 28.78 0.01
N LEU A 156 -22.40 28.27 0.54
CA LEU A 156 -23.56 27.80 -0.22
C LEU A 156 -24.66 28.86 -0.33
N VAL A 157 -25.08 29.42 0.81
CA VAL A 157 -26.26 30.31 0.88
C VAL A 157 -25.99 31.66 0.23
N VAL A 158 -24.81 32.25 0.42
CA VAL A 158 -24.52 33.60 -0.11
C VAL A 158 -24.46 33.63 -1.65
N PRO A 159 -23.78 32.71 -2.35
CA PRO A 159 -23.82 32.66 -3.82
C PRO A 159 -25.22 32.42 -4.40
N ILE A 160 -26.03 31.55 -3.77
CA ILE A 160 -27.42 31.31 -4.20
C ILE A 160 -28.28 32.57 -4.05
N LEU A 161 -28.20 33.26 -2.91
CA LEU A 161 -28.95 34.51 -2.68
C LEU A 161 -28.55 35.63 -3.65
N ILE A 162 -27.24 35.84 -3.85
CA ILE A 162 -26.74 36.87 -4.78
C ILE A 162 -27.17 36.54 -6.21
N GLY A 163 -27.06 35.28 -6.62
CA GLY A 163 -27.52 34.84 -7.93
C GLY A 163 -29.02 35.01 -8.14
N PHE A 164 -29.85 34.70 -7.13
CA PHE A 164 -31.29 34.97 -7.16
C PHE A 164 -31.60 36.47 -7.30
N VAL A 165 -30.86 37.34 -6.62
CA VAL A 165 -30.98 38.81 -6.78
C VAL A 165 -30.58 39.26 -8.19
N VAL A 166 -29.50 38.72 -8.77
CA VAL A 166 -29.10 39.01 -10.16
C VAL A 166 -30.20 38.59 -11.14
N VAL A 167 -30.79 37.41 -10.95
CA VAL A 167 -31.90 36.89 -11.76
C VAL A 167 -33.14 37.78 -11.66
N LEU A 168 -33.54 38.20 -10.45
CA LEU A 168 -34.64 39.15 -10.25
C LEU A 168 -34.37 40.53 -10.86
N PHE A 169 -33.13 41.01 -10.80
CA PHE A 169 -32.73 42.30 -11.36
C PHE A 169 -32.80 42.29 -12.89
N GLN A 170 -32.33 41.22 -13.54
CA GLN A 170 -32.46 41.04 -15.00
C GLN A 170 -33.94 40.98 -15.43
N PHE A 171 -34.78 40.26 -14.68
CA PHE A 171 -36.23 40.21 -14.92
C PHE A 171 -36.87 41.61 -14.82
N ARG A 172 -36.48 42.43 -13.84
CA ARG A 172 -36.99 43.81 -13.65
C ARG A 172 -36.51 44.80 -14.71
N LEU A 173 -35.39 44.54 -15.38
CA LEU A 173 -34.86 45.36 -16.46
C LEU A 173 -35.57 45.16 -17.81
N GLY A 174 -36.52 44.22 -17.92
CA GLY A 174 -37.30 44.01 -19.14
C GLY A 174 -36.52 43.35 -20.28
N HIS A 175 -35.26 42.97 -20.06
CA HIS A 175 -34.55 42.03 -20.92
C HIS A 175 -35.21 40.66 -20.77
N VAL A 176 -36.19 40.36 -21.63
CA VAL A 176 -36.81 39.04 -21.75
C VAL A 176 -35.75 38.08 -22.28
N VAL A 177 -34.96 37.50 -21.38
CA VAL A 177 -34.02 36.44 -21.72
C VAL A 177 -34.85 35.21 -22.04
N ARG A 178 -34.88 34.83 -23.32
CA ARG A 178 -35.51 33.59 -23.83
C ARG A 178 -34.92 32.29 -23.24
N ASN A 179 -33.88 32.41 -22.40
CA ASN A 179 -33.02 31.37 -21.85
C ASN A 179 -32.89 31.48 -20.31
N PHE A 180 -33.91 32.03 -19.62
CA PHE A 180 -33.90 32.28 -18.16
C PHE A 180 -33.50 31.04 -17.34
N ASP A 181 -34.08 29.88 -17.67
CA ASP A 181 -33.85 28.63 -16.94
C ASP A 181 -32.39 28.17 -17.03
N HIS A 182 -31.75 28.32 -18.20
CA HIS A 182 -30.34 27.98 -18.39
C HIS A 182 -29.42 28.83 -17.49
N PHE A 183 -29.75 30.10 -17.21
CA PHE A 183 -28.97 30.93 -16.29
C PHE A 183 -29.14 30.53 -14.83
N VAL A 184 -30.36 30.20 -14.40
CA VAL A 184 -30.62 29.71 -13.03
C VAL A 184 -29.89 28.38 -12.82
N VAL A 185 -29.95 27.48 -13.80
CA VAL A 185 -29.28 26.17 -13.75
C VAL A 185 -27.75 26.32 -13.77
N ALA A 186 -27.19 27.17 -14.63
CA ALA A 186 -25.75 27.45 -14.63
C ALA A 186 -25.30 27.97 -13.27
N LEU A 187 -25.94 29.02 -12.76
CA LEU A 187 -25.68 29.58 -11.43
C LEU A 187 -25.70 28.51 -10.34
N VAL A 188 -26.83 27.80 -10.16
CA VAL A 188 -26.99 26.84 -9.07
C VAL A 188 -25.96 25.71 -9.17
N SER A 189 -25.76 25.16 -10.36
CA SER A 189 -24.82 24.04 -10.56
C SER A 189 -23.34 24.45 -10.41
N HIS A 190 -22.97 25.71 -10.68
CA HIS A 190 -21.63 26.23 -10.35
C HIS A 190 -21.45 26.47 -8.83
N THR A 191 -22.52 26.74 -8.06
CA THR A 191 -22.40 26.87 -6.59
C THR A 191 -22.06 25.56 -5.88
N VAL A 192 -22.45 24.40 -6.44
CA VAL A 192 -22.18 23.06 -5.88
C VAL A 192 -20.71 22.87 -5.47
N ILE A 193 -20.46 22.19 -4.36
CA ILE A 193 -19.14 21.76 -3.89
C ILE A 193 -19.22 20.26 -3.68
N SER A 194 -18.40 19.47 -4.38
CA SER A 194 -18.28 18.05 -4.09
C SER A 194 -17.03 17.73 -3.26
N PHE A 195 -17.23 16.94 -2.21
CA PHE A 195 -16.19 16.34 -1.39
C PHE A 195 -15.25 15.45 -2.23
N ALA A 196 -15.77 14.67 -3.17
CA ALA A 196 -14.98 13.78 -4.03
C ALA A 196 -13.93 14.56 -4.84
N VAL A 197 -14.34 15.72 -5.37
CA VAL A 197 -13.46 16.63 -6.12
C VAL A 197 -12.43 17.29 -5.20
N VAL A 198 -12.86 17.79 -4.03
CA VAL A 198 -11.96 18.42 -3.04
C VAL A 198 -10.95 17.41 -2.47
N ALA A 199 -11.36 16.18 -2.20
CA ALA A 199 -10.48 15.11 -1.72
C ALA A 199 -9.44 14.70 -2.78
N SER A 200 -9.88 14.54 -4.03
CA SER A 200 -8.97 14.28 -5.16
C SER A 200 -7.94 15.40 -5.31
N LEU A 201 -8.38 16.66 -5.27
CA LEU A 201 -7.51 17.84 -5.36
C LEU A 201 -6.48 17.90 -4.22
N LEU A 202 -6.89 17.66 -2.97
CA LEU A 202 -5.99 17.69 -1.80
C LEU A 202 -5.01 16.53 -1.77
N ASN A 203 -5.39 15.38 -2.34
CA ASN A 203 -4.49 14.26 -2.58
C ASN A 203 -3.47 14.58 -3.69
N ASP A 204 -3.91 15.16 -4.82
CA ASP A 204 -3.01 15.55 -5.92
C ASP A 204 -2.04 16.67 -5.53
N LEU A 205 -2.47 17.59 -4.66
CA LEU A 205 -1.62 18.62 -4.04
C LEU A 205 -0.76 18.09 -2.89
N GLN A 206 -0.99 16.86 -2.41
CA GLN A 206 -0.28 16.24 -1.27
C GLN A 206 -0.39 17.04 0.05
N ILE A 207 -1.55 17.68 0.32
CA ILE A 207 -1.79 18.53 1.51
C ILE A 207 -2.98 18.09 2.38
N GLN A 208 -3.57 16.93 2.13
CA GLN A 208 -4.72 16.39 2.88
C GLN A 208 -4.49 16.21 4.40
N ASN A 209 -3.25 15.96 4.84
CA ASN A 209 -2.92 15.83 6.27
C ASN A 209 -2.67 17.17 6.98
N SER A 210 -2.57 18.28 6.23
CA SER A 210 -2.46 19.62 6.81
C SER A 210 -3.76 20.04 7.51
N GLU A 211 -3.67 20.96 8.47
CA GLU A 211 -4.86 21.54 9.12
C GLU A 211 -5.78 22.27 8.12
N LEU A 212 -5.21 22.84 7.06
CA LEU A 212 -5.94 23.40 5.93
C LEU A 212 -6.71 22.32 5.16
N GLY A 213 -6.06 21.19 4.86
CA GLY A 213 -6.66 20.05 4.17
C GLY A 213 -7.79 19.40 4.97
N LYS A 214 -7.59 19.18 6.27
CA LYS A 214 -8.63 18.68 7.20
C LYS A 214 -9.83 19.63 7.26
N LEU A 215 -9.59 20.94 7.33
CA LEU A 215 -10.66 21.95 7.33
C LEU A 215 -11.40 22.01 5.97
N ALA A 216 -10.68 21.88 4.86
CA ALA A 216 -11.26 21.84 3.52
C ALA A 216 -12.12 20.59 3.30
N LEU A 217 -11.60 19.39 3.60
CA LEU A 217 -12.32 18.12 3.51
C LEU A 217 -13.60 18.14 4.36
N SER A 218 -13.49 18.58 5.61
CA SER A 218 -14.64 18.64 6.52
C SER A 218 -15.69 19.66 6.06
N SER A 219 -15.29 20.86 5.64
CA SER A 219 -16.22 21.87 5.09
C SER A 219 -16.88 21.38 3.80
N ALA A 220 -16.11 20.75 2.91
CA ALA A 220 -16.62 20.17 1.66
C ALA A 220 -17.62 19.04 1.91
N LEU A 221 -17.40 18.17 2.91
CA LEU A 221 -18.32 17.09 3.27
C LEU A 221 -19.69 17.62 3.71
N VAL A 222 -19.73 18.67 4.54
CA VAL A 222 -20.99 19.32 4.92
C VAL A 222 -21.64 20.02 3.72
N SER A 223 -20.85 20.73 2.90
CA SER A 223 -21.37 21.36 1.70
C SER A 223 -21.93 20.36 0.69
N ASP A 224 -21.32 19.20 0.49
CA ASP A 224 -21.75 18.20 -0.51
C ASP A 224 -23.11 17.60 -0.15
N VAL A 225 -23.33 17.27 1.13
CA VAL A 225 -24.64 16.82 1.65
C VAL A 225 -25.70 17.91 1.46
N LEU A 226 -25.40 19.16 1.80
CA LEU A 226 -26.34 20.28 1.62
C LEU A 226 -26.61 20.58 0.13
N CYS A 227 -25.58 20.55 -0.71
CA CYS A 227 -25.70 20.73 -2.16
C CYS A 227 -26.57 19.64 -2.77
N THR A 228 -26.34 18.37 -2.40
CA THR A 228 -27.12 17.22 -2.87
C THR A 228 -28.61 17.39 -2.55
N ILE A 229 -28.96 17.85 -1.34
CA ILE A 229 -30.35 18.13 -0.98
C ILE A 229 -30.94 19.24 -1.86
N VAL A 230 -30.19 20.33 -2.09
CA VAL A 230 -30.63 21.46 -2.92
C VAL A 230 -30.81 21.05 -4.40
N THR A 231 -29.86 20.30 -4.99
CA THR A 231 -29.91 19.90 -6.40
C THR A 231 -30.98 18.84 -6.67
N THR A 232 -31.12 17.82 -5.81
CA THR A 232 -32.16 16.79 -5.94
C THR A 232 -33.56 17.35 -5.75
N THR A 233 -33.74 18.28 -4.81
CA THR A 233 -35.00 19.03 -4.66
C THR A 233 -35.29 19.91 -5.88
N GLY A 234 -34.29 20.63 -6.39
CA GLY A 234 -34.43 21.45 -7.59
C GLY A 234 -34.83 20.65 -8.82
N THR A 235 -34.14 19.54 -9.09
CA THR A 235 -34.46 18.62 -10.21
C THR A 235 -35.81 17.93 -10.04
N ALA A 236 -36.24 17.61 -8.81
CA ALA A 236 -37.59 17.09 -8.54
C ALA A 236 -38.70 18.06 -8.96
N PHE A 237 -38.49 19.37 -8.76
CA PHE A 237 -39.44 20.40 -9.21
C PHE A 237 -39.32 20.70 -10.71
N MET A 238 -38.11 20.78 -11.27
CA MET A 238 -37.89 21.10 -12.68
C MET A 238 -38.32 19.98 -13.64
N SER A 239 -38.24 18.71 -13.22
CA SER A 239 -38.66 17.56 -14.05
C SER A 239 -40.18 17.41 -14.15
N THR A 240 -40.94 17.91 -13.18
CA THR A 240 -42.41 17.93 -13.22
C THR A 240 -42.91 19.25 -13.82
N GLY A 241 -43.39 19.20 -15.07
CA GLY A 241 -43.91 20.38 -15.76
C GLY A 241 -45.07 21.09 -15.05
N GLU A 242 -45.27 22.37 -15.39
CA GLU A 242 -46.02 23.39 -14.61
C GLU A 242 -47.43 23.02 -14.12
N SER A 243 -48.11 22.03 -14.72
CA SER A 243 -49.50 21.67 -14.35
C SER A 243 -49.64 20.74 -13.14
N ASN A 244 -48.59 20.02 -12.71
CA ASN A 244 -48.69 18.92 -11.74
C ASN A 244 -47.81 19.11 -10.49
N SER A 245 -47.97 20.22 -9.78
CA SER A 245 -47.23 20.52 -8.52
C SER A 245 -47.33 19.42 -7.45
N ASN A 246 -48.43 18.65 -7.43
CA ASN A 246 -48.64 17.52 -6.52
C ASN A 246 -47.65 16.35 -6.78
N GLU A 247 -47.28 16.10 -8.04
CA GLU A 247 -46.28 15.08 -8.38
C GLU A 247 -44.87 15.52 -7.99
N GLY A 248 -44.53 16.81 -8.15
CA GLY A 248 -43.26 17.36 -7.66
C GLY A 248 -43.11 17.22 -6.15
N PHE A 249 -44.15 17.59 -5.39
CA PHE A 249 -44.18 17.42 -3.93
C PHE A 249 -44.06 15.94 -3.49
N LYS A 250 -44.76 15.04 -4.20
CA LYS A 250 -44.66 13.58 -4.00
C LYS A 250 -43.25 13.05 -4.26
N ASN A 251 -42.59 13.49 -5.33
CA ASN A 251 -41.20 13.10 -5.64
C ASN A 251 -40.23 13.58 -4.54
N VAL A 252 -40.39 14.81 -4.06
CA VAL A 252 -39.62 15.35 -2.93
C VAL A 252 -39.88 14.56 -1.63
N LEU A 253 -41.12 14.15 -1.35
CA LEU A 253 -41.45 13.33 -0.19
C LEU A 253 -40.82 11.92 -0.30
N CYS A 254 -40.89 11.30 -1.48
CA CYS A 254 -40.24 10.01 -1.75
C CYS A 254 -38.70 10.08 -1.63
N LEU A 255 -38.09 11.19 -2.07
CA LEU A 255 -36.67 11.49 -1.92
C LEU A 255 -36.26 11.54 -0.45
N PHE A 256 -36.98 12.30 0.39
CA PHE A 256 -36.71 12.32 1.84
C PHE A 256 -36.97 10.97 2.51
N ALA A 257 -38.02 10.23 2.09
CA ALA A 257 -38.28 8.89 2.58
C ALA A 257 -37.13 7.93 2.27
N MET A 258 -36.59 7.97 1.04
CA MET A 258 -35.41 7.18 0.65
C MET A 258 -34.17 7.55 1.47
N GLY A 259 -33.89 8.85 1.63
CA GLY A 259 -32.75 9.37 2.39
C GLY A 259 -32.79 9.02 3.90
N ILE A 260 -33.96 8.77 4.47
CA ILE A 260 -34.13 8.31 5.86
C ILE A 260 -34.14 6.78 5.95
N PHE A 261 -34.87 6.10 5.05
CA PHE A 261 -35.05 4.65 5.06
C PHE A 261 -33.76 3.88 4.80
N VAL A 262 -32.97 4.31 3.81
CA VAL A 262 -31.74 3.58 3.42
C VAL A 262 -30.72 3.54 4.56
N PRO A 263 -30.36 4.65 5.24
CA PRO A 263 -29.50 4.58 6.42
C PRO A 263 -30.11 3.78 7.58
N LEU A 264 -31.44 3.85 7.79
CA LEU A 264 -32.10 3.16 8.90
C LEU A 264 -32.12 1.64 8.73
N VAL A 265 -32.20 1.12 7.50
CA VAL A 265 -32.22 -0.33 7.21
C VAL A 265 -30.83 -0.87 6.85
N CYS A 266 -30.08 -0.18 5.99
CA CYS A 266 -28.81 -0.69 5.47
C CYS A 266 -27.69 -0.57 6.51
N ARG A 267 -27.64 0.50 7.31
CA ARG A 267 -26.54 0.68 8.28
C ARG A 267 -26.52 -0.39 9.38
N PRO A 268 -27.66 -0.80 9.99
CA PRO A 268 -27.68 -1.96 10.87
C PRO A 268 -27.28 -3.27 10.18
N LEU A 269 -27.67 -3.47 8.92
CA LEU A 269 -27.26 -4.64 8.13
C LEU A 269 -25.73 -4.68 7.93
N MET A 270 -25.09 -3.54 7.63
CA MET A 270 -23.64 -3.47 7.51
C MET A 270 -22.92 -3.73 8.85
N PHE A 271 -23.44 -3.21 9.96
CA PHE A 271 -22.90 -3.53 11.29
C PHE A 271 -23.10 -5.00 11.68
N TRP A 272 -24.18 -5.64 11.23
CA TRP A 272 -24.38 -7.08 11.37
C TRP A 272 -23.32 -7.87 10.57
N ILE A 273 -23.05 -7.49 9.31
CA ILE A 273 -21.97 -8.08 8.49
C ILE A 273 -20.60 -7.94 9.18
N ILE A 274 -20.30 -6.76 9.74
CA ILE A 274 -19.05 -6.54 10.50
C ILE A 274 -18.98 -7.46 11.72
N LYS A 275 -20.06 -7.57 12.52
CA LYS A 275 -20.10 -8.46 13.70
C LYS A 275 -19.92 -9.94 13.34
N HIS A 276 -20.35 -10.35 12.14
CA HIS A 276 -20.16 -11.70 11.61
C HIS A 276 -18.87 -11.88 10.80
N THR A 277 -18.02 -10.86 10.69
CA THR A 277 -16.68 -10.94 10.12
C THR A 277 -15.65 -11.08 11.25
N PRO A 278 -14.91 -12.19 11.35
CA PRO A 278 -13.93 -12.37 12.43
C PRO A 278 -12.79 -11.35 12.37
N GLU A 279 -12.35 -10.89 13.54
CA GLU A 279 -11.31 -9.87 13.68
C GLU A 279 -10.03 -10.24 12.92
N GLY A 280 -9.48 -9.29 12.17
CA GLY A 280 -8.27 -9.48 11.36
C GLY A 280 -8.44 -10.23 10.03
N ARG A 281 -9.61 -10.82 9.72
CA ARG A 281 -9.84 -11.50 8.42
C ARG A 281 -10.53 -10.59 7.39
N PRO A 282 -10.31 -10.81 6.08
CA PRO A 282 -11.06 -10.11 5.04
C PRO A 282 -12.55 -10.47 5.06
N VAL A 283 -13.40 -9.52 4.66
CA VAL A 283 -14.85 -9.74 4.50
C VAL A 283 -15.10 -10.78 3.39
N LYS A 284 -16.01 -11.73 3.63
CA LYS A 284 -16.40 -12.75 2.64
C LYS A 284 -16.98 -12.11 1.38
N ASP A 285 -16.54 -12.59 0.22
CA ASP A 285 -16.92 -12.09 -1.11
C ASP A 285 -18.44 -12.04 -1.34
N GLY A 286 -19.18 -13.01 -0.81
CA GLY A 286 -20.65 -13.03 -0.86
C GLY A 286 -21.30 -11.75 -0.33
N TYR A 287 -20.76 -11.14 0.74
CA TYR A 287 -21.28 -9.87 1.27
C TYR A 287 -20.99 -8.70 0.32
N VAL A 288 -19.83 -8.70 -0.35
CA VAL A 288 -19.48 -7.67 -1.35
C VAL A 288 -20.45 -7.74 -2.54
N TYR A 289 -20.77 -8.93 -3.04
CA TYR A 289 -21.74 -9.10 -4.12
C TYR A 289 -23.15 -8.64 -3.73
N VAL A 290 -23.62 -8.95 -2.51
CA VAL A 290 -24.92 -8.47 -2.01
C VAL A 290 -24.97 -6.94 -1.96
N ILE A 291 -23.88 -6.27 -1.55
CA ILE A 291 -23.80 -4.81 -1.51
C ILE A 291 -23.83 -4.21 -2.93
N ILE A 292 -23.17 -4.84 -3.91
CA ILE A 292 -23.22 -4.41 -5.31
C ILE A 292 -24.64 -4.56 -5.89
N VAL A 293 -25.35 -5.67 -5.61
CA VAL A 293 -26.75 -5.84 -6.02
C VAL A 293 -27.64 -4.77 -5.39
N LEU A 294 -27.46 -4.49 -4.09
CA LEU A 294 -28.20 -3.45 -3.37
C LEU A 294 -27.93 -2.05 -3.96
N LEU A 295 -26.71 -1.76 -4.40
CA LEU A 295 -26.33 -0.51 -5.08
C LEU A 295 -27.16 -0.30 -6.36
N PHE A 296 -27.22 -1.30 -7.25
CA PHE A 296 -28.00 -1.18 -8.48
C PHE A 296 -29.51 -1.09 -8.22
N MET A 297 -30.03 -1.82 -7.22
CA MET A 297 -31.44 -1.76 -6.82
C MET A 297 -31.82 -0.38 -6.27
N LEU A 298 -30.96 0.25 -5.47
CA LEU A 298 -31.20 1.61 -4.97
C LEU A 298 -31.09 2.67 -6.07
N GLY A 299 -30.17 2.51 -7.03
CA GLY A 299 -30.10 3.38 -8.20
C GLY A 299 -31.35 3.32 -9.08
N TRP A 300 -31.91 2.11 -9.30
CA TRP A 300 -33.22 1.94 -9.97
C TRP A 300 -34.32 2.71 -9.21
N LEU A 301 -34.37 2.58 -7.88
CA LEU A 301 -35.36 3.27 -7.06
C LEU A 301 -35.24 4.80 -7.15
N SER A 302 -34.03 5.37 -7.26
CA SER A 302 -33.86 6.80 -7.53
C SER A 302 -34.44 7.22 -8.89
N VAL A 303 -34.16 6.47 -9.96
CA VAL A 303 -34.75 6.74 -11.29
C VAL A 303 -36.28 6.66 -11.26
N SER A 304 -36.85 5.76 -10.45
CA SER A 304 -38.30 5.64 -10.26
C SER A 304 -38.95 6.84 -9.56
N ILE A 305 -38.16 7.72 -8.94
CA ILE A 305 -38.58 8.96 -8.27
C ILE A 305 -38.27 10.19 -9.16
N ASN A 306 -37.90 9.99 -10.44
CA ASN A 306 -37.41 11.01 -11.37
C ASN A 306 -36.10 11.69 -10.89
N GLN A 307 -35.22 10.92 -10.24
CA GLN A 307 -33.89 11.37 -9.81
C GLN A 307 -32.77 10.65 -10.57
N GLU A 308 -31.55 11.18 -10.50
CA GLU A 308 -30.38 10.54 -11.09
C GLU A 308 -30.08 9.18 -10.43
N PHE A 309 -29.71 8.17 -11.22
CA PHE A 309 -29.33 6.83 -10.72
C PHE A 309 -28.22 6.88 -9.65
N VAL A 310 -27.29 7.83 -9.81
CA VAL A 310 -26.14 8.08 -8.94
C VAL A 310 -26.55 8.40 -7.50
N LEU A 311 -27.72 9.01 -7.30
CA LEU A 311 -28.22 9.36 -5.96
C LEU A 311 -28.39 8.13 -5.06
N GLY A 312 -28.94 7.03 -5.59
CA GLY A 312 -29.15 5.80 -4.82
C GLY A 312 -27.84 5.16 -4.40
N ALA A 313 -26.82 5.22 -5.27
CA ALA A 313 -25.47 4.77 -4.97
C ALA A 313 -24.77 5.68 -3.92
N PHE A 314 -24.98 6.99 -3.98
CA PHE A 314 -24.47 7.92 -2.97
C PHE A 314 -25.08 7.68 -1.58
N ILE A 315 -26.41 7.56 -1.48
CA ILE A 315 -27.10 7.30 -0.21
C ILE A 315 -26.70 5.93 0.36
N LEU A 316 -26.51 4.90 -0.48
CA LEU A 316 -25.99 3.61 0.00
C LEU A 316 -24.54 3.74 0.50
N GLY A 317 -23.68 4.46 -0.23
CA GLY A 317 -22.29 4.70 0.18
C GLY A 317 -22.22 5.32 1.58
N LEU A 318 -23.01 6.36 1.84
CA LEU A 318 -23.15 7.00 3.16
C LEU A 318 -23.71 6.08 4.26
N ALA A 319 -24.42 5.00 3.90
CA ALA A 319 -24.94 4.03 4.85
C ALA A 319 -23.92 2.91 5.20
N VAL A 320 -22.87 2.74 4.40
CA VAL A 320 -21.75 1.83 4.69
C VAL A 320 -20.81 2.49 5.70
N PRO A 321 -20.44 1.82 6.80
CA PRO A 321 -19.46 2.34 7.75
C PRO A 321 -18.05 2.40 7.13
N GLU A 322 -17.39 3.53 7.30
CA GLU A 322 -16.14 3.90 6.67
C GLU A 322 -14.91 3.21 7.30
N GLY A 323 -13.95 2.76 6.48
CA GLY A 323 -12.74 2.05 6.91
C GLY A 323 -12.89 0.53 7.14
N PRO A 324 -11.94 -0.11 7.86
CA PRO A 324 -11.92 -1.57 8.01
C PRO A 324 -12.97 -2.11 9.00
N PRO A 325 -13.46 -3.35 8.80
CA PRO A 325 -13.08 -4.28 7.73
C PRO A 325 -13.90 -4.11 6.43
N LEU A 326 -15.08 -3.48 6.46
CA LEU A 326 -16.04 -3.51 5.35
C LEU A 326 -15.80 -2.42 4.29
N GLY A 327 -15.71 -1.15 4.70
CA GLY A 327 -15.45 -0.05 3.78
C GLY A 327 -14.09 -0.20 3.07
N SER A 328 -13.06 -0.64 3.78
CA SER A 328 -11.75 -0.94 3.18
C SER A 328 -11.80 -2.06 2.14
N ALA A 329 -12.56 -3.13 2.37
CA ALA A 329 -12.72 -4.24 1.43
C ALA A 329 -13.48 -3.80 0.16
N LEU A 330 -14.55 -3.01 0.30
CA LEU A 330 -15.32 -2.45 -0.82
C LEU A 330 -14.45 -1.51 -1.66
N VAL A 331 -13.76 -0.56 -1.02
CA VAL A 331 -12.86 0.38 -1.72
C VAL A 331 -11.74 -0.39 -2.43
N LYS A 332 -11.07 -1.35 -1.77
CA LYS A 332 -9.97 -2.12 -2.39
C LYS A 332 -10.43 -2.92 -3.62
N LYS A 333 -11.62 -3.52 -3.60
CA LYS A 333 -12.12 -4.32 -4.74
C LYS A 333 -12.72 -3.46 -5.87
N LEU A 334 -13.39 -2.36 -5.55
CA LEU A 334 -14.13 -1.58 -6.55
C LEU A 334 -13.31 -0.43 -7.17
N ASN A 335 -12.26 0.06 -6.50
CA ASN A 335 -11.52 1.25 -6.96
C ASN A 335 -10.84 1.08 -8.33
N PHE A 336 -10.33 -0.12 -8.65
CA PHE A 336 -9.75 -0.39 -9.98
C PHE A 336 -10.80 -0.24 -11.09
N PHE A 337 -11.95 -0.92 -10.96
CA PHE A 337 -13.02 -0.85 -11.96
C PHE A 337 -13.69 0.52 -12.02
N GLY A 338 -14.07 1.08 -10.87
CA GLY A 338 -14.75 2.36 -10.78
C GLY A 338 -13.86 3.52 -11.20
N THR A 339 -12.77 3.76 -10.47
CA THR A 339 -11.94 4.98 -10.58
C THR A 339 -10.86 4.86 -11.64
N THR A 340 -10.19 3.72 -11.77
CA THR A 340 -9.03 3.57 -12.68
C THR A 340 -9.42 3.20 -14.11
N PHE A 341 -10.44 2.37 -14.29
CA PHE A 341 -10.82 1.86 -15.62
C PHE A 341 -12.04 2.56 -16.25
N LEU A 342 -13.18 2.62 -15.56
CA LEU A 342 -14.42 3.14 -16.18
C LEU A 342 -14.57 4.67 -16.08
N LEU A 343 -14.08 5.32 -15.02
CA LEU A 343 -14.17 6.78 -14.86
C LEU A 343 -13.47 7.59 -15.97
N PRO A 344 -12.26 7.22 -16.47
CA PRO A 344 -11.64 7.89 -17.61
C PRO A 344 -12.55 7.86 -18.84
N ILE A 345 -13.12 6.69 -19.15
CA ILE A 345 -14.02 6.49 -20.29
C ILE A 345 -15.26 7.39 -20.13
N PHE A 346 -15.81 7.50 -18.92
CA PHE A 346 -16.97 8.36 -18.63
C PHE A 346 -16.67 9.83 -18.91
N ILE A 347 -15.57 10.34 -18.36
CA ILE A 347 -15.15 11.74 -18.52
C ILE A 347 -14.91 12.07 -19.99
N THR A 348 -14.17 11.22 -20.71
CA THR A 348 -13.91 11.39 -22.14
C THR A 348 -15.21 11.31 -22.97
N THR A 349 -16.16 10.44 -22.61
CA THR A 349 -17.44 10.30 -23.32
C THR A 349 -18.39 11.48 -23.07
N CYS A 350 -18.42 12.04 -21.86
CA CYS A 350 -19.15 13.27 -21.54
C CYS A 350 -18.60 14.47 -22.33
N MET A 351 -17.27 14.60 -22.45
CA MET A 351 -16.64 15.61 -23.31
C MET A 351 -17.03 15.42 -24.78
N LEU A 352 -17.09 14.16 -25.25
CA LEU A 352 -17.46 13.83 -26.63
C LEU A 352 -18.93 14.16 -26.95
N LYS A 353 -19.83 14.25 -25.94
CA LYS A 353 -21.19 14.77 -26.14
C LYS A 353 -21.24 16.27 -26.47
N ALA A 354 -20.19 17.05 -26.17
CA ALA A 354 -20.22 18.51 -26.32
C ALA A 354 -19.96 18.92 -27.78
N ASP A 355 -21.00 19.37 -28.50
CA ASP A 355 -20.86 19.81 -29.89
C ASP A 355 -20.25 21.22 -30.00
N PHE A 356 -18.94 21.29 -30.20
CA PHE A 356 -18.21 22.55 -30.45
C PHE A 356 -18.27 23.01 -31.92
N SER A 357 -18.90 22.26 -32.83
CA SER A 357 -19.02 22.65 -34.25
C SER A 357 -20.10 23.71 -34.49
N MET A 358 -21.02 23.91 -33.54
CA MET A 358 -22.08 24.90 -33.67
C MET A 358 -21.51 26.32 -33.63
N THR A 359 -21.86 27.14 -34.63
CA THR A 359 -21.47 28.55 -34.66
C THR A 359 -22.12 29.31 -33.50
N TYR A 360 -21.34 29.50 -32.43
CA TYR A 360 -21.80 30.17 -31.22
C TYR A 360 -22.29 31.59 -31.50
N SER A 361 -23.48 31.92 -31.01
CA SER A 361 -23.90 33.31 -30.90
C SER A 361 -23.05 33.99 -29.82
N SER A 362 -22.19 34.94 -30.21
CA SER A 362 -21.19 35.57 -29.34
C SER A 362 -21.79 36.17 -28.07
N THR A 363 -23.05 36.62 -28.11
CA THR A 363 -23.78 37.14 -26.95
C THR A 363 -24.07 36.06 -25.91
N SER A 364 -24.47 34.86 -26.33
CA SER A 364 -24.83 33.77 -25.39
C SER A 364 -23.59 33.23 -24.69
N VAL A 365 -22.49 33.03 -25.42
CA VAL A 365 -21.19 32.63 -24.84
C VAL A 365 -20.71 33.66 -23.84
N LEU A 366 -20.73 34.95 -24.20
CA LEU A 366 -20.27 36.03 -23.33
C LEU A 366 -21.12 36.14 -22.06
N THR A 367 -22.45 36.06 -22.17
CA THR A 367 -23.34 36.16 -21.00
C THR A 367 -23.17 34.98 -20.04
N ILE A 368 -23.14 33.74 -20.54
CA ILE A 368 -22.95 32.55 -19.69
C ILE A 368 -21.57 32.61 -19.03
N SER A 369 -20.50 32.88 -19.80
CA SER A 369 -19.14 32.96 -19.26
C SER A 369 -19.00 34.04 -18.18
N LEU A 370 -19.64 35.20 -18.35
CA LEU A 370 -19.65 36.27 -17.34
C LEU A 370 -20.41 35.86 -16.07
N ILE A 371 -21.53 35.14 -16.19
CA ILE A 371 -22.26 34.59 -15.03
C ILE A 371 -21.41 33.56 -14.28
N VAL A 372 -20.71 32.67 -14.99
CA VAL A 372 -19.79 31.69 -14.39
C VAL A 372 -18.69 32.42 -13.62
N ILE A 373 -17.97 33.35 -14.25
CA ILE A 373 -16.89 34.12 -13.61
C ILE A 373 -17.41 34.85 -12.36
N LEU A 374 -18.54 35.55 -12.46
CA LEU A 374 -19.15 36.26 -11.33
C LEU A 374 -19.52 35.30 -10.18
N THR A 375 -20.10 34.14 -10.50
CA THR A 375 -20.48 33.11 -9.51
C THR A 375 -19.25 32.58 -8.78
N HIS A 376 -18.16 32.28 -9.50
CA HIS A 376 -16.91 31.82 -8.90
C HIS A 376 -16.25 32.90 -8.02
N LEU A 377 -16.25 34.17 -8.43
CA LEU A 377 -15.76 35.30 -7.62
C LEU A 377 -16.56 35.47 -6.32
N VAL A 378 -17.91 35.49 -6.42
CA VAL A 378 -18.80 35.58 -5.26
C VAL A 378 -18.58 34.40 -4.31
N LYS A 379 -18.42 33.18 -4.83
CA LYS A 379 -18.15 31.97 -4.05
C LYS A 379 -16.81 32.07 -3.28
N ILE A 380 -15.73 32.51 -3.94
CA ILE A 380 -14.43 32.73 -3.28
C ILE A 380 -14.56 33.74 -2.12
N ILE A 381 -15.21 34.89 -2.35
CA ILE A 381 -15.42 35.91 -1.31
C ILE A 381 -16.26 35.36 -0.15
N SER A 382 -17.33 34.60 -0.45
CA SER A 382 -18.21 34.02 0.57
C SER A 382 -17.53 32.96 1.46
N CYS A 383 -16.53 32.24 0.94
CA CYS A 383 -15.72 31.30 1.74
C CYS A 383 -14.60 32.02 2.53
N LEU A 384 -14.06 33.10 1.98
CA LEU A 384 -12.93 33.85 2.54
C LEU A 384 -13.32 34.59 3.84
N ILE A 385 -14.48 35.24 3.87
CA ILE A 385 -14.97 36.00 5.03
C ILE A 385 -15.07 35.14 6.31
N PRO A 386 -15.78 33.99 6.34
CA PRO A 386 -15.87 33.14 7.53
C PRO A 386 -14.55 32.46 7.89
N ALA A 387 -13.65 32.22 6.91
CA ALA A 387 -12.30 31.73 7.16
C ALA A 387 -11.44 32.77 7.92
N LEU A 388 -11.46 34.03 7.49
CA LEU A 388 -10.77 35.13 8.18
C LEU A 388 -11.34 35.38 9.58
N TYR A 389 -12.68 35.36 9.73
CA TYR A 389 -13.33 35.44 11.04
C TYR A 389 -12.96 34.26 11.98
N SER A 390 -12.53 33.13 11.41
CA SER A 390 -12.05 31.97 12.17
C SER A 390 -10.57 32.09 12.61
N ASN A 391 -9.94 33.26 12.44
CA ASN A 391 -8.53 33.55 12.71
C ASN A 391 -7.53 32.74 11.86
N LEU A 392 -7.89 32.40 10.62
CA LEU A 392 -6.92 31.89 9.64
C LEU A 392 -6.10 33.05 9.05
N PRO A 393 -4.79 32.88 8.81
CA PRO A 393 -4.00 33.89 8.11
C PRO A 393 -4.49 34.02 6.66
N PHE A 394 -4.37 35.22 6.09
CA PHE A 394 -4.99 35.54 4.79
C PHE A 394 -4.60 34.59 3.65
N GLY A 395 -3.34 34.13 3.60
CA GLY A 395 -2.87 33.16 2.61
C GLY A 395 -3.60 31.82 2.69
N ASP A 396 -3.70 31.25 3.90
CA ASP A 396 -4.40 29.98 4.12
C ASP A 396 -5.91 30.11 3.91
N ALA A 397 -6.50 31.24 4.32
CA ALA A 397 -7.92 31.54 4.10
C ALA A 397 -8.26 31.69 2.59
N LEU A 398 -7.37 32.30 1.81
CA LEU A 398 -7.50 32.39 0.36
C LEU A 398 -7.32 31.03 -0.30
N SER A 399 -6.30 30.26 0.08
CA SER A 399 -6.10 28.88 -0.39
C SER A 399 -7.31 27.99 -0.09
N LEU A 400 -7.88 28.06 1.11
CA LEU A 400 -9.11 27.34 1.48
C LEU A 400 -10.28 27.70 0.55
N SER A 401 -10.44 28.99 0.28
CA SER A 401 -11.53 29.52 -0.55
C SER A 401 -11.39 29.09 -2.02
N LEU A 402 -10.16 28.94 -2.52
CA LEU A 402 -9.87 28.38 -3.84
C LEU A 402 -10.08 26.86 -3.89
N ILE A 403 -9.67 26.12 -2.86
CA ILE A 403 -9.89 24.66 -2.74
C ILE A 403 -11.40 24.36 -2.76
N LEU A 404 -12.22 25.12 -2.03
CA LEU A 404 -13.69 24.97 -2.02
C LEU A 404 -14.37 25.50 -3.32
N ASN A 405 -13.61 26.12 -4.22
CA ASN A 405 -14.07 26.55 -5.53
C ASN A 405 -13.81 25.50 -6.64
N ALA A 406 -13.05 24.45 -6.33
CA ALA A 406 -12.66 23.40 -7.26
C ALA A 406 -13.87 22.75 -7.96
N LYS A 407 -13.65 22.34 -9.21
CA LYS A 407 -14.61 21.68 -10.09
C LYS A 407 -13.97 20.46 -10.74
N GLY A 408 -14.75 19.40 -10.95
CA GLY A 408 -14.24 18.16 -11.51
C GLY A 408 -15.33 17.18 -11.88
N VAL A 409 -15.05 15.89 -11.67
CA VAL A 409 -15.82 14.77 -12.24
C VAL A 409 -17.31 14.78 -11.87
N VAL A 410 -17.65 15.22 -10.66
CA VAL A 410 -19.04 15.23 -10.19
C VAL A 410 -19.87 16.28 -10.93
N GLU A 411 -19.30 17.46 -11.23
CA GLU A 411 -20.00 18.46 -12.03
C GLU A 411 -20.12 18.08 -13.51
N ILE A 412 -19.17 17.33 -14.07
CA ILE A 412 -19.30 16.77 -15.43
C ILE A 412 -20.52 15.84 -15.50
N GLY A 413 -20.68 14.96 -14.50
CA GLY A 413 -21.85 14.08 -14.38
C GLY A 413 -23.15 14.86 -14.27
N LEU A 414 -23.21 15.86 -13.37
CA LEU A 414 -24.37 16.73 -13.20
C LEU A 414 -24.75 17.46 -14.50
N TYR A 415 -23.78 17.96 -15.27
CA TYR A 415 -24.06 18.64 -16.54
C TYR A 415 -24.54 17.67 -17.61
N CYS A 416 -23.99 16.45 -17.65
CA CYS A 416 -24.45 15.39 -18.56
C CYS A 416 -25.91 15.01 -18.25
N PHE A 417 -26.26 14.82 -16.97
CA PHE A 417 -27.62 14.53 -16.53
C PHE A 417 -28.61 15.65 -16.90
N LEU A 418 -28.25 16.91 -16.66
CA LEU A 418 -29.11 18.06 -16.98
C LEU A 418 -29.27 18.30 -18.49
N TYR A 419 -28.26 17.91 -19.29
CA TYR A 419 -28.33 17.89 -20.75
C TYR A 419 -29.22 16.76 -21.28
N ASP A 420 -29.06 15.54 -20.74
CA ASP A 420 -29.87 14.37 -21.12
C ASP A 420 -31.36 14.57 -20.74
N LEU A 421 -31.66 15.28 -19.65
CA LEU A 421 -33.01 15.75 -19.30
C LEU A 421 -33.53 16.92 -20.16
N LYS A 422 -32.72 17.48 -21.07
CA LYS A 422 -33.03 18.64 -21.93
C LYS A 422 -33.36 19.94 -21.16
N ILE A 423 -32.88 20.05 -19.92
CA ILE A 423 -32.96 21.27 -19.11
C ILE A 423 -31.93 22.31 -19.56
N ILE A 424 -30.78 21.84 -20.07
CA ILE A 424 -29.69 22.65 -20.60
C ILE A 424 -29.58 22.41 -22.12
N ASP A 425 -29.37 23.47 -22.89
CA ASP A 425 -29.11 23.36 -24.34
C ASP A 425 -27.64 23.00 -24.64
N GLY A 426 -27.37 22.51 -25.85
CA GLY A 426 -26.01 22.08 -26.23
C GLY A 426 -24.95 23.18 -26.13
N ILE A 427 -25.34 24.44 -26.33
CA ILE A 427 -24.46 25.61 -26.19
C ILE A 427 -24.05 25.81 -24.73
N SER A 428 -25.01 25.86 -23.81
CA SER A 428 -24.71 26.02 -22.37
C SER A 428 -23.93 24.83 -21.83
N TYR A 429 -24.26 23.59 -22.24
CA TYR A 429 -23.53 22.38 -21.87
C TYR A 429 -22.04 22.47 -22.25
N GLY A 430 -21.73 22.84 -23.50
CA GLY A 430 -20.35 23.00 -23.97
C GLY A 430 -19.56 24.09 -23.22
N ILE A 431 -20.19 25.24 -22.94
CA ILE A 431 -19.55 26.34 -22.18
C ILE A 431 -19.28 25.92 -20.73
N MET A 432 -20.26 25.30 -20.08
CA MET A 432 -20.16 24.88 -18.67
C MET A 432 -19.10 23.80 -18.49
N ILE A 433 -19.04 22.80 -19.38
CA ILE A 433 -17.97 21.79 -19.37
C ILE A 433 -16.59 22.40 -19.64
N LEU A 434 -16.46 23.30 -20.62
CA LEU A 434 -15.19 23.98 -20.90
C LEU A 434 -14.71 24.79 -19.69
N SER A 435 -15.63 25.41 -18.95
CA SER A 435 -15.30 26.16 -17.74
C SER A 435 -14.72 25.29 -16.61
N ILE A 436 -15.06 23.99 -16.53
CA ILE A 436 -14.46 23.07 -15.55
C ILE A 436 -12.94 22.95 -15.80
N ILE A 437 -12.51 22.78 -17.05
CA ILE A 437 -11.08 22.68 -17.40
C ILE A 437 -10.34 23.94 -16.96
N VAL A 438 -10.91 25.12 -17.24
CA VAL A 438 -10.32 26.42 -16.90
C VAL A 438 -10.25 26.62 -15.39
N VAL A 439 -11.35 26.39 -14.66
CA VAL A 439 -11.41 26.56 -13.20
C VAL A 439 -10.49 25.56 -12.49
N ALA A 440 -10.48 24.29 -12.89
CA ALA A 440 -9.63 23.27 -12.29
C ALA A 440 -8.14 23.58 -12.46
N GLY A 441 -7.73 24.02 -13.67
CA GLY A 441 -6.36 24.46 -13.93
C GLY A 441 -5.94 25.68 -13.09
N ILE A 442 -6.80 26.72 -13.05
CA ILE A 442 -6.53 27.94 -12.27
C ILE A 442 -6.45 27.63 -10.77
N VAL A 443 -7.38 26.85 -10.21
CA VAL A 443 -7.38 26.50 -8.79
C VAL A 443 -6.13 25.71 -8.41
N GLN A 444 -5.78 24.66 -9.18
CA GLN A 444 -4.60 23.83 -8.94
C GLN A 444 -3.31 24.67 -8.92
N TRP A 445 -3.13 25.54 -9.92
CA TRP A 445 -1.95 26.39 -10.03
C TRP A 445 -1.90 27.45 -8.90
N SER A 446 -3.03 28.09 -8.61
CA SER A 446 -3.11 29.16 -7.60
C SER A 446 -2.85 28.64 -6.19
N VAL A 447 -3.47 27.53 -5.79
CA VAL A 447 -3.30 26.94 -4.44
C VAL A 447 -1.84 26.51 -4.25
N ARG A 448 -1.22 25.92 -5.27
CA ARG A 448 0.20 25.52 -5.26
C ARG A 448 1.15 26.70 -5.11
N PHE A 449 0.81 27.85 -5.68
CA PHE A 449 1.61 29.08 -5.54
C PHE A 449 1.41 29.76 -4.18
N LEU A 450 0.19 29.75 -3.64
CA LEU A 450 -0.17 30.41 -2.39
C LEU A 450 0.24 29.62 -1.14
N TYR A 451 0.22 28.28 -1.19
CA TYR A 451 0.45 27.41 -0.03
C TYR A 451 1.81 26.68 -0.10
N ASP A 452 2.80 27.17 0.64
CA ASP A 452 4.07 26.48 0.89
C ASP A 452 4.04 25.81 2.29
N PRO A 453 3.91 24.48 2.37
CA PRO A 453 3.84 23.75 3.64
C PRO A 453 5.20 23.69 4.37
N SER A 454 6.29 24.17 3.75
CA SER A 454 7.57 24.37 4.42
C SER A 454 7.68 25.69 5.19
N ARG A 455 6.76 26.65 4.94
CA ARG A 455 6.69 27.92 5.68
C ARG A 455 6.39 27.73 7.18
N LYS A 456 5.73 26.61 7.58
CA LYS A 456 5.46 26.26 8.99
C LYS A 456 6.74 26.27 9.86
N TYR A 457 7.90 25.96 9.27
CA TYR A 457 9.18 25.83 9.99
C TYR A 457 10.09 27.07 9.90
N ALA A 458 9.71 28.10 9.15
CA ALA A 458 10.62 29.19 8.72
C ALA A 458 11.07 30.17 9.82
N GLY A 459 10.52 30.07 11.04
CA GLY A 459 10.88 30.91 12.20
C GLY A 459 11.27 30.11 13.44
N TYR A 460 11.57 28.82 13.30
CA TYR A 460 11.79 27.92 14.43
C TYR A 460 13.23 27.97 14.97
N GLN A 461 13.37 27.93 16.29
CA GLN A 461 14.66 27.89 16.99
C GLN A 461 15.29 26.49 16.83
N LYS A 462 16.63 26.40 16.71
CA LYS A 462 17.32 25.10 16.62
C LYS A 462 16.98 24.25 17.86
N ARG A 463 16.52 23.02 17.64
CA ARG A 463 16.21 22.02 18.67
C ARG A 463 16.93 20.73 18.33
N ASN A 464 18.05 20.55 19.00
CA ASN A 464 18.92 19.38 18.96
C ASN A 464 19.41 19.05 20.39
N MET A 465 19.82 17.81 20.62
CA MET A 465 20.30 17.29 21.90
C MET A 465 21.43 18.14 22.49
N THR A 466 22.36 18.62 21.66
CA THR A 466 23.46 19.50 22.11
C THR A 466 23.02 20.90 22.55
N SER A 467 21.79 21.33 22.24
CA SER A 467 21.22 22.61 22.75
C SER A 467 20.34 22.47 23.99
N LEU A 468 20.01 21.24 24.39
CA LEU A 468 19.28 21.00 25.63
C LEU A 468 20.16 21.34 26.84
N ARG A 469 19.59 21.98 27.85
CA ARG A 469 20.31 22.21 29.11
C ARG A 469 20.58 20.87 29.79
N PRO A 470 21.75 20.68 30.42
CA PRO A 470 21.96 19.56 31.32
C PRO A 470 20.82 19.46 32.34
N TRP A 471 20.30 18.25 32.57
CA TRP A 471 19.22 17.98 33.54
C TRP A 471 17.88 18.67 33.26
N SER A 472 17.61 19.06 32.00
CA SER A 472 16.27 19.52 31.58
C SER A 472 15.39 18.38 31.06
N GLU A 473 14.07 18.56 31.13
CA GLU A 473 13.08 17.63 30.57
C GLU A 473 13.40 17.28 29.12
N LEU A 474 13.47 15.98 28.80
CA LEU A 474 13.64 15.52 27.42
C LEU A 474 12.28 15.21 26.81
N ARG A 475 11.95 15.89 25.70
CA ARG A 475 10.75 15.61 24.91
C ARG A 475 11.13 14.76 23.70
N MET A 476 10.62 13.54 23.65
CA MET A 476 10.88 12.57 22.58
C MET A 476 9.58 12.17 21.88
N LEU A 477 9.62 12.09 20.56
CA LEU A 477 8.56 11.48 19.75
C LEU A 477 8.99 10.07 19.31
N VAL A 478 8.25 9.04 19.72
CA VAL A 478 8.52 7.64 19.39
C VAL A 478 7.47 7.15 18.37
N CYS A 479 7.91 6.70 17.20
CA CYS A 479 7.00 6.22 16.15
C CYS A 479 6.88 4.68 16.17
N ILE A 480 5.66 4.17 16.19
CA ILE A 480 5.36 2.73 16.19
C ILE A 480 4.49 2.42 14.97
N HIS A 481 4.80 1.33 14.26
CA HIS A 481 4.07 0.89 13.06
C HIS A 481 3.44 -0.51 13.21
N LYS A 482 3.97 -1.32 14.12
CA LYS A 482 3.53 -2.68 14.42
C LYS A 482 3.70 -2.90 15.93
N PRO A 483 2.84 -3.70 16.59
CA PRO A 483 3.01 -4.03 18.01
C PRO A 483 4.37 -4.67 18.34
N SER A 484 5.00 -5.33 17.37
CA SER A 484 6.36 -5.89 17.50
C SER A 484 7.46 -4.86 17.78
N HIS A 485 7.23 -3.56 17.55
CA HIS A 485 8.21 -2.51 17.82
C HIS A 485 8.09 -1.94 19.25
N ILE A 486 7.05 -2.31 20.01
CA ILE A 486 6.77 -1.74 21.33
C ILE A 486 7.95 -1.97 22.29
N SER A 487 8.46 -3.20 22.38
CA SER A 487 9.58 -3.52 23.28
C SER A 487 10.85 -2.76 22.89
N SER A 488 11.24 -2.80 21.61
CA SER A 488 12.44 -2.14 21.08
C SER A 488 12.41 -0.62 21.31
N MET A 489 11.24 -0.01 21.25
CA MET A 489 11.07 1.42 21.52
C MET A 489 11.13 1.74 23.01
N ILE A 490 10.64 0.86 23.89
CA ILE A 490 10.83 0.98 25.34
C ILE A 490 12.32 0.80 25.71
N ASP A 491 13.01 -0.19 25.13
CA ASP A 491 14.46 -0.38 25.31
C ASP A 491 15.24 0.88 24.89
N VAL A 492 14.84 1.56 23.80
CA VAL A 492 15.45 2.87 23.44
C VAL A 492 15.11 3.96 24.44
N VAL A 493 13.89 4.06 24.98
CA VAL A 493 13.61 5.07 26.03
C VAL A 493 14.45 4.81 27.29
N ASP A 494 14.62 3.53 27.69
CA ASP A 494 15.50 3.14 28.79
C ASP A 494 16.97 3.51 28.55
N LEU A 495 17.45 3.48 27.29
CA LEU A 495 18.81 3.91 26.91
C LEU A 495 19.07 5.41 27.19
N PHE A 496 18.04 6.27 27.16
CA PHE A 496 18.18 7.69 27.52
C PHE A 496 18.20 7.93 29.03
N CYS A 497 18.11 6.86 29.85
CA CYS A 497 18.14 6.84 31.30
C CYS A 497 17.15 7.84 31.96
N PRO A 498 15.83 7.56 31.94
CA PRO A 498 14.86 8.39 32.64
C PRO A 498 15.13 8.42 34.15
N THR A 499 15.26 9.61 34.72
CA THR A 499 15.42 9.81 36.17
C THR A 499 14.49 10.93 36.66
N VAL A 500 14.31 11.04 37.98
CA VAL A 500 13.52 12.14 38.58
C VAL A 500 14.20 13.50 38.37
N GLU A 501 15.54 13.54 38.23
CA GLU A 501 16.31 14.77 37.96
C GLU A 501 16.34 15.12 36.47
N SER A 502 16.18 14.14 35.58
CA SER A 502 16.12 14.29 34.12
C SER A 502 14.91 13.55 33.53
N PRO A 503 13.67 14.05 33.76
CA PRO A 503 12.46 13.36 33.34
C PRO A 503 12.30 13.33 31.82
N ILE A 504 11.74 12.24 31.30
CA ILE A 504 11.48 12.05 29.87
C ILE A 504 9.97 12.07 29.59
N VAL A 505 9.56 12.99 28.72
CA VAL A 505 8.22 13.05 28.16
C VAL A 505 8.24 12.36 26.80
N VAL A 506 7.49 11.25 26.70
CA VAL A 506 7.42 10.42 25.50
C VAL A 506 6.05 10.58 24.84
N ASP A 507 5.98 11.32 23.74
CA ASP A 507 4.84 11.25 22.83
C ASP A 507 4.99 9.99 21.98
N VAL A 508 4.04 9.06 22.10
CA VAL A 508 4.07 7.76 21.38
C VAL A 508 3.07 7.81 20.24
N LEU A 509 3.55 7.75 19.00
CA LEU A 509 2.73 7.86 17.81
C LEU A 509 2.60 6.52 17.10
N HIS A 510 1.43 5.88 17.24
CA HIS A 510 1.07 4.71 16.44
C HIS A 510 0.60 5.17 15.05
N LEU A 511 1.37 4.81 14.01
CA LEU A 511 1.12 5.13 12.61
C LEU A 511 0.40 3.97 11.92
N ILE A 512 -0.82 4.23 11.45
CA ILE A 512 -1.69 3.24 10.79
C ILE A 512 -2.05 3.74 9.39
N GLU A 513 -2.04 2.84 8.40
CA GLU A 513 -2.42 3.18 7.02
C GLU A 513 -3.91 3.55 6.91
N LEU A 514 -4.21 4.66 6.23
CA LEU A 514 -5.58 5.07 5.93
C LEU A 514 -6.16 4.25 4.77
N VAL A 515 -6.85 3.15 5.11
CA VAL A 515 -7.53 2.29 4.12
C VAL A 515 -9.05 2.44 4.22
N GLY A 516 -9.70 2.81 3.11
CA GLY A 516 -11.17 2.90 3.02
C GLY A 516 -11.79 4.15 3.66
N ARG A 517 -11.01 5.23 3.85
CA ARG A 517 -11.43 6.54 4.37
C ARG A 517 -10.70 7.64 3.61
N ALA A 518 -11.34 8.80 3.42
CA ALA A 518 -10.73 9.95 2.75
C ALA A 518 -10.15 11.02 3.70
N LEU A 519 -10.62 11.10 4.95
CA LEU A 519 -10.07 12.03 5.95
C LEU A 519 -8.99 11.33 6.80
N PRO A 520 -7.78 11.91 6.95
CA PRO A 520 -6.80 11.44 7.93
C PRO A 520 -7.27 11.76 9.36
N ILE A 521 -7.00 10.86 10.31
CA ILE A 521 -7.53 10.93 11.68
C ILE A 521 -6.38 10.92 12.69
N PHE A 522 -6.37 11.91 13.58
CA PHE A 522 -5.46 11.97 14.72
C PHE A 522 -6.22 11.76 16.03
N ILE A 523 -5.81 10.79 16.85
CA ILE A 523 -6.49 10.40 18.09
C ILE A 523 -5.52 10.49 19.28
N PRO A 524 -5.67 11.48 20.18
CA PRO A 524 -5.00 11.50 21.47
C PRO A 524 -5.78 10.68 22.51
N HIS A 525 -5.20 9.61 23.06
CA HIS A 525 -5.94 8.67 23.91
C HIS A 525 -6.23 9.19 25.33
N ARG A 526 -5.33 10.01 25.89
CA ARG A 526 -5.43 10.56 27.26
C ARG A 526 -6.71 11.38 27.50
N LEU A 527 -7.21 12.08 26.48
CA LEU A 527 -8.45 12.88 26.53
C LEU A 527 -9.72 12.03 26.43
N LYS A 528 -9.73 10.95 25.63
CA LYS A 528 -10.88 10.06 25.47
C LYS A 528 -11.22 9.30 26.76
N ARG A 529 -10.21 8.94 27.54
CA ARG A 529 -10.33 8.20 28.82
C ARG A 529 -11.08 8.99 29.89
N GLN A 530 -11.03 10.33 29.85
CA GLN A 530 -11.76 11.20 30.77
C GLN A 530 -13.22 11.44 30.37
N ALA A 531 -13.58 11.23 29.09
CA ALA A 531 -14.89 11.58 28.54
C ALA A 531 -15.81 10.38 28.26
N SER A 532 -15.29 9.15 28.25
CA SER A 532 -16.05 7.97 27.80
C SER A 532 -15.69 6.71 28.58
N GLY A 533 -16.61 6.26 29.45
CA GLY A 533 -16.55 4.97 30.16
C GLY A 533 -16.97 3.76 29.30
N ILE A 534 -16.76 3.80 27.98
CA ILE A 534 -17.20 2.77 27.04
C ILE A 534 -15.96 2.17 26.35
N GLN A 535 -15.67 0.91 26.65
CA GLN A 535 -14.61 0.13 26.01
C GLN A 535 -15.02 -0.29 24.59
N HIS A 536 -14.72 0.54 23.60
CA HIS A 536 -14.46 0.03 22.25
C HIS A 536 -12.97 -0.27 22.16
N LYS A 537 -12.60 -1.53 21.90
CA LYS A 537 -11.21 -1.91 21.65
C LYS A 537 -10.64 -1.07 20.51
N SER A 538 -9.53 -0.39 20.75
CA SER A 538 -8.81 0.35 19.72
C SER A 538 -7.75 -0.56 19.08
N TYR A 539 -7.47 -0.35 17.79
CA TYR A 539 -6.32 -0.96 17.10
C TYR A 539 -4.96 -0.63 17.75
N SER A 540 -4.94 0.32 18.68
CA SER A 540 -3.75 0.77 19.42
C SER A 540 -3.76 0.36 20.90
N ASP A 541 -4.72 -0.46 21.36
CA ASP A 541 -4.85 -0.77 22.80
C ASP A 541 -3.59 -1.39 23.39
N ASP A 542 -2.92 -2.30 22.65
CA ASP A 542 -1.65 -2.91 23.09
C ASP A 542 -0.53 -1.87 23.27
N VAL A 543 -0.47 -0.87 22.38
CA VAL A 543 0.50 0.24 22.46
C VAL A 543 0.17 1.15 23.65
N VAL A 544 -1.10 1.49 23.84
CA VAL A 544 -1.56 2.31 24.97
C VAL A 544 -1.26 1.59 26.29
N LEU A 545 -1.60 0.31 26.39
CA LEU A 545 -1.42 -0.51 27.59
C LEU A 545 0.06 -0.68 27.94
N ALA A 546 0.93 -0.93 26.96
CA ALA A 546 2.36 -1.11 27.21
C ALA A 546 3.03 0.17 27.75
N PHE A 547 2.70 1.33 27.20
CA PHE A 547 3.25 2.60 27.68
C PHE A 547 2.56 3.12 28.96
N ASP A 548 1.28 2.80 29.20
CA ASP A 548 0.61 2.98 30.50
C ASP A 548 1.35 2.19 31.61
N ILE A 549 1.71 0.93 31.35
CA ILE A 549 2.47 0.09 32.28
C ILE A 549 3.87 0.68 32.49
N TYR A 550 4.54 1.14 31.43
CA TYR A 550 5.88 1.73 31.54
C TYR A 550 5.92 3.07 32.30
N GLU A 551 4.88 3.93 32.17
CA GLU A 551 4.70 5.13 33.02
C GLU A 551 4.42 4.75 34.48
N HIS A 552 3.74 3.62 34.73
CA HIS A 552 3.48 3.11 36.07
C HIS A 552 4.73 2.52 36.74
N ASP A 553 5.57 1.80 35.98
CA ASP A 553 6.86 1.24 36.43
C ASP A 553 7.87 2.36 36.80
N ASN A 554 7.82 3.51 36.13
CA ASN A 554 8.78 4.62 36.26
C ASN A 554 8.13 5.95 36.70
N PRO A 555 7.50 6.01 37.90
CA PRO A 555 6.76 7.18 38.33
C PRO A 555 7.66 8.43 38.45
N GLN A 556 7.17 9.56 37.96
CA GLN A 556 7.85 10.87 37.93
C GLN A 556 9.10 10.96 37.03
N ALA A 557 9.70 9.84 36.63
CA ALA A 557 10.82 9.79 35.68
C ALA A 557 10.36 9.75 34.21
N VAL A 558 9.21 9.11 33.93
CA VAL A 558 8.61 9.03 32.58
C VAL A 558 7.20 9.62 32.59
N SER A 559 6.77 10.20 31.47
CA SER A 559 5.37 10.51 31.19
C SER A 559 5.03 10.20 29.74
N ALA A 560 4.10 9.28 29.52
CA ALA A 560 3.71 8.81 28.19
C ALA A 560 2.42 9.52 27.69
N TYR A 561 2.43 9.84 26.40
CA TYR A 561 1.30 10.46 25.71
C TYR A 561 0.97 9.67 24.43
N PRO A 562 0.29 8.51 24.56
CA PRO A 562 -0.05 7.69 23.41
C PRO A 562 -1.09 8.36 22.51
N CYS A 563 -0.73 8.45 21.24
CA CYS A 563 -1.49 9.03 20.14
C CYS A 563 -1.55 8.02 18.97
N THR A 564 -2.54 8.17 18.10
CA THR A 564 -2.64 7.36 16.88
C THR A 564 -2.96 8.26 15.70
N ALA A 565 -2.16 8.16 14.64
CA ALA A 565 -2.40 8.84 13.37
C ALA A 565 -2.73 7.79 12.31
N ILE A 566 -3.91 7.95 11.69
CA ILE A 566 -4.37 7.13 10.58
C ILE A 566 -4.28 8.00 9.32
N ALA A 567 -3.33 7.68 8.45
CA ALA A 567 -2.90 8.55 7.36
C ALA A 567 -2.49 7.77 6.09
N PRO A 568 -2.58 8.35 4.89
CA PRO A 568 -2.00 7.77 3.68
C PRO A 568 -0.47 7.62 3.85
N PRO A 569 0.14 6.51 3.38
CA PRO A 569 1.54 6.18 3.69
C PRO A 569 2.51 7.27 3.22
N ASN A 570 2.23 7.87 2.05
CA ASN A 570 3.01 8.96 1.49
C ASN A 570 3.01 10.24 2.34
N LEU A 571 2.06 10.43 3.26
CA LEU A 571 1.88 11.66 4.05
C LEU A 571 2.03 11.47 5.56
N MET A 572 2.22 10.25 6.06
CA MET A 572 2.50 9.96 7.47
C MET A 572 3.63 10.82 8.05
N TYR A 573 4.62 11.16 7.22
CA TYR A 573 5.75 12.01 7.62
C TYR A 573 5.31 13.42 8.04
N GLU A 574 4.21 13.95 7.49
CA GLU A 574 3.67 15.24 7.92
C GLU A 574 3.06 15.15 9.32
N ASP A 575 2.36 14.07 9.67
CA ASP A 575 1.82 13.89 11.03
C ASP A 575 2.95 13.71 12.06
N VAL A 576 4.01 12.97 11.71
CA VAL A 576 5.23 12.84 12.53
C VAL A 576 5.87 14.22 12.77
N CYS A 577 6.17 14.96 11.70
CA CYS A 577 6.83 16.28 11.79
C CYS A 577 5.92 17.36 12.39
N ASN A 578 4.60 17.26 12.24
CA ASN A 578 3.64 18.16 12.88
C ASN A 578 3.55 17.87 14.38
N LEU A 579 3.41 16.60 14.79
CA LEU A 579 3.36 16.26 16.21
C LEU A 579 4.66 16.63 16.93
N ALA A 580 5.83 16.35 16.32
CA ALA A 580 7.13 16.76 16.86
C ALA A 580 7.22 18.29 17.07
N PHE A 581 6.71 19.08 16.13
CA PHE A 581 6.67 20.53 16.21
C PHE A 581 5.70 21.01 17.31
N ASP A 582 4.47 20.52 17.28
CA ASP A 582 3.39 20.93 18.19
C ASP A 582 3.68 20.50 19.65
N ARG A 583 4.42 19.41 19.86
CA ARG A 583 4.85 18.90 21.18
C ARG A 583 6.18 19.43 21.69
N VAL A 584 6.91 20.18 20.86
CA VAL A 584 8.25 20.69 21.22
C VAL A 584 9.23 19.53 21.46
N ALA A 585 9.20 18.52 20.59
CA ALA A 585 10.14 17.41 20.64
C ALA A 585 11.58 17.88 20.30
N SER A 586 12.56 17.26 20.95
CA SER A 586 14.00 17.45 20.70
C SER A 586 14.58 16.35 19.83
N ILE A 587 13.96 15.16 19.83
CA ILE A 587 14.35 14.03 18.98
C ILE A 587 13.14 13.19 18.57
N ILE A 588 13.15 12.68 17.33
CA ILE A 588 12.17 11.74 16.78
C ILE A 588 12.85 10.38 16.63
N ILE A 589 12.31 9.31 17.21
CA ILE A 589 12.80 7.94 17.02
C ILE A 589 11.88 7.20 16.05
N LEU A 590 12.48 6.68 14.97
CA LEU A 590 11.83 5.89 13.92
C LEU A 590 12.36 4.45 13.94
N PRO A 591 11.52 3.43 13.72
CA PRO A 591 11.99 2.07 13.49
C PRO A 591 12.59 1.96 12.09
N PHE A 592 13.62 1.12 11.93
CA PHE A 592 14.08 0.71 10.62
C PHE A 592 12.99 -0.04 9.85
N HIS A 593 13.07 -0.01 8.52
CA HIS A 593 12.01 -0.52 7.65
C HIS A 593 12.08 -2.05 7.46
N ARG A 594 13.27 -2.65 7.64
CA ARG A 594 13.47 -4.10 7.70
C ARG A 594 13.44 -4.64 9.12
N ARG A 595 13.10 -5.94 9.27
CA ARG A 595 13.25 -6.70 10.52
C ARG A 595 14.06 -7.96 10.32
N TRP A 596 14.96 -8.21 11.26
CA TRP A 596 15.83 -9.39 11.33
C TRP A 596 15.19 -10.53 12.14
N SER A 597 15.29 -11.75 11.62
CA SER A 597 14.97 -12.99 12.33
C SER A 597 16.07 -13.34 13.32
N ILE A 598 15.80 -14.32 14.19
CA ILE A 598 16.77 -14.84 15.16
C ILE A 598 17.99 -15.45 14.45
N ASP A 599 17.78 -16.02 13.25
CA ASP A 599 18.81 -16.65 12.42
C ASP A 599 19.57 -15.66 11.51
N GLY A 600 19.33 -14.34 11.62
CA GLY A 600 19.98 -13.31 10.79
C GLY A 600 19.30 -13.03 9.44
N GLU A 601 18.32 -13.82 9.04
CA GLU A 601 17.54 -13.63 7.81
C GLU A 601 16.57 -12.43 7.89
N VAL A 602 16.24 -11.81 6.75
CA VAL A 602 15.25 -10.71 6.68
C VAL A 602 13.84 -11.28 6.74
N GLU A 603 13.11 -11.06 7.86
CA GLU A 603 11.71 -11.49 7.98
C GLU A 603 10.76 -10.69 7.09
N TYR A 604 11.08 -9.40 6.86
CA TYR A 604 10.16 -8.44 6.28
C TYR A 604 10.88 -7.15 5.84
N ASP A 605 10.54 -6.63 4.66
CA ASP A 605 10.99 -5.35 4.09
C ASP A 605 9.75 -4.51 3.68
N ASP A 606 9.79 -3.20 3.86
CA ASP A 606 8.69 -2.28 3.52
C ASP A 606 9.20 -0.97 2.89
N ARG A 607 9.12 -0.91 1.57
CA ARG A 607 9.48 0.26 0.75
C ARG A 607 8.69 1.52 1.13
N SER A 608 7.45 1.40 1.63
CA SER A 608 6.64 2.56 2.03
C SER A 608 7.18 3.18 3.33
N ARG A 609 7.64 2.36 4.29
CA ARG A 609 8.31 2.84 5.51
C ARG A 609 9.69 3.41 5.23
N ARG A 610 10.42 2.86 4.24
CA ARG A 610 11.67 3.47 3.75
C ARG A 610 11.43 4.90 3.26
N ALA A 611 10.44 5.09 2.39
CA ALA A 611 10.07 6.42 1.88
C ALA A 611 9.61 7.40 2.99
N LEU A 612 8.89 6.91 4.01
CA LEU A 612 8.53 7.67 5.21
C LEU A 612 9.78 8.14 5.98
N ASN A 613 10.70 7.22 6.30
CA ASN A 613 11.90 7.54 7.07
C ASN A 613 12.76 8.60 6.35
N CYS A 614 12.98 8.46 5.04
CA CYS A 614 13.69 9.46 4.24
C CYS A 614 13.01 10.85 4.28
N ARG A 615 11.68 10.92 4.14
CA ARG A 615 10.93 12.20 4.20
C ARG A 615 10.97 12.86 5.58
N VAL A 616 11.05 12.08 6.66
CA VAL A 616 11.25 12.62 8.01
C VAL A 616 12.67 13.16 8.16
N LEU A 617 13.70 12.42 7.74
CA LEU A 617 15.11 12.87 7.78
C LEU A 617 15.33 14.20 7.01
N GLU A 618 14.60 14.42 5.91
CA GLU A 618 14.67 15.66 5.11
C GLU A 618 13.93 16.86 5.71
N ARG A 619 12.90 16.65 6.55
CA ARG A 619 11.92 17.70 6.93
C ARG A 619 11.64 17.81 8.43
N ALA A 620 12.28 17.00 9.27
CA ALA A 620 12.08 17.03 10.73
C ALA A 620 12.41 18.40 11.36
N PRO A 621 11.60 18.88 12.33
CA PRO A 621 11.84 20.13 13.05
C PRO A 621 12.91 20.00 14.16
N CYS A 622 13.45 18.81 14.39
CA CYS A 622 14.45 18.49 15.41
C CYS A 622 15.32 17.32 14.92
N SER A 623 16.21 16.81 15.77
CA SER A 623 17.07 15.67 15.44
C SER A 623 16.25 14.38 15.25
N VAL A 624 16.79 13.43 14.49
CA VAL A 624 16.11 12.18 14.11
C VAL A 624 17.01 10.99 14.42
N GLY A 625 16.45 9.98 15.08
CA GLY A 625 17.06 8.68 15.32
C GLY A 625 16.36 7.59 14.49
N ILE A 626 17.12 6.73 13.80
CA ILE A 626 16.61 5.48 13.20
C ILE A 626 17.16 4.30 14.00
N LEU A 627 16.27 3.47 14.54
CA LEU A 627 16.59 2.28 15.31
C LEU A 627 16.58 1.03 14.43
N VAL A 628 17.75 0.42 14.25
CA VAL A 628 17.92 -0.94 13.73
C VAL A 628 17.95 -1.90 14.92
N THR A 629 16.88 -2.66 15.12
CA THR A 629 16.80 -3.65 16.21
C THR A 629 17.25 -5.04 15.74
N ARG A 630 18.16 -5.68 16.49
CA ARG A 630 18.45 -7.12 16.38
C ARG A 630 17.75 -7.89 17.51
N PRO A 631 17.20 -9.11 17.28
CA PRO A 631 16.25 -9.76 18.19
C PRO A 631 16.84 -10.33 19.50
N SER A 632 18.15 -10.24 19.73
CA SER A 632 18.84 -10.99 20.80
C SER A 632 19.07 -10.23 22.11
N HIS A 633 18.81 -8.91 22.20
CA HIS A 633 19.11 -8.13 23.40
C HIS A 633 17.90 -7.33 23.91
N LYS A 634 17.51 -7.59 25.17
CA LYS A 634 16.61 -6.72 25.95
C LYS A 634 17.44 -5.98 26.97
N ILE A 635 17.31 -4.66 27.04
CA ILE A 635 18.13 -3.85 27.97
C ILE A 635 17.69 -4.06 29.42
N ARG A 636 16.40 -4.41 29.66
CA ARG A 636 15.85 -4.68 31.00
C ARG A 636 16.26 -6.03 31.64
N GLU A 637 16.90 -6.95 30.89
CA GLU A 637 17.24 -8.31 31.40
C GLU A 637 18.76 -8.57 31.49
N ALA A 638 19.62 -7.65 31.04
CA ALA A 638 21.08 -7.80 31.05
C ALA A 638 21.73 -7.22 32.33
N SER A 639 22.70 -7.94 32.92
CA SER A 639 23.41 -7.53 34.15
C SER A 639 24.41 -6.40 33.96
N SER A 640 24.81 -6.13 32.72
CA SER A 640 25.67 -5.02 32.31
C SER A 640 25.48 -4.83 30.80
N THR A 641 25.13 -3.64 30.34
CA THR A 641 24.99 -3.34 28.90
C THR A 641 26.17 -2.50 28.43
N ARG A 642 26.83 -2.91 27.35
CA ARG A 642 27.94 -2.16 26.75
C ARG A 642 27.51 -1.42 25.49
N VAL A 643 27.58 -0.09 25.57
CA VAL A 643 27.20 0.84 24.50
C VAL A 643 28.47 1.34 23.80
N GLY A 644 28.55 1.18 22.49
CA GLY A 644 29.62 1.73 21.65
C GLY A 644 29.18 3.01 20.94
N VAL A 645 30.01 4.04 20.97
CA VAL A 645 29.87 5.25 20.14
C VAL A 645 31.03 5.30 19.16
N ILE A 646 30.73 5.51 17.89
CA ILE A 646 31.73 5.69 16.84
C ILE A 646 31.74 7.17 16.47
N TYR A 647 32.89 7.81 16.66
CA TYR A 647 33.07 9.25 16.46
C TYR A 647 34.19 9.49 15.44
N LEU A 648 33.83 10.02 14.27
CA LEU A 648 34.76 10.51 13.24
C LEU A 648 34.75 12.04 13.15
N GLY A 649 33.79 12.69 13.83
CA GLY A 649 33.59 14.12 13.84
C GLY A 649 32.50 14.57 12.86
N GLY A 650 31.76 15.59 13.28
CA GLY A 650 30.62 16.18 12.57
C GLY A 650 29.42 16.39 13.49
N GLN A 651 28.44 17.16 13.02
CA GLN A 651 27.25 17.53 13.79
C GLN A 651 26.39 16.32 14.21
N ASP A 652 26.36 15.26 13.39
CA ASP A 652 25.65 14.02 13.70
C ASP A 652 26.37 13.18 14.77
N ASP A 653 27.71 13.16 14.76
CA ASP A 653 28.53 12.41 15.72
C ASP A 653 28.54 13.11 17.10
N GLU A 654 28.55 14.45 17.12
CA GLU A 654 28.31 15.25 18.34
C GLU A 654 26.95 14.94 18.97
N GLU A 655 25.91 14.85 18.14
CA GLU A 655 24.55 14.52 18.59
C GLU A 655 24.48 13.10 19.18
N ALA A 656 25.13 12.13 18.53
CA ALA A 656 25.27 10.76 19.01
C ALA A 656 26.02 10.68 20.35
N LEU A 657 27.11 11.42 20.50
CA LEU A 657 27.91 11.51 21.72
C LEU A 657 27.09 12.12 22.88
N CYS A 658 26.29 13.16 22.61
CA CYS A 658 25.42 13.80 23.59
C CYS A 658 24.32 12.84 24.11
N ILE A 659 23.76 11.99 23.24
CA ILE A 659 22.83 10.92 23.64
C ILE A 659 23.54 9.89 24.51
N ALA A 660 24.73 9.44 24.11
CA ALA A 660 25.51 8.46 24.85
C ALA A 660 25.95 8.93 26.25
N LYS A 661 26.24 10.23 26.41
CA LYS A 661 26.50 10.83 27.73
C LYS A 661 25.34 10.65 28.72
N ARG A 662 24.09 10.62 28.24
CA ARG A 662 22.90 10.38 29.09
C ARG A 662 22.78 8.92 29.52
N ALA A 663 23.13 7.96 28.66
CA ALA A 663 23.07 6.52 28.97
C ALA A 663 23.90 6.14 30.21
N ILE A 664 25.05 6.81 30.42
CA ILE A 664 25.97 6.55 31.56
C ILE A 664 25.37 6.97 32.92
N MET A 665 24.23 7.68 32.96
CA MET A 665 23.57 8.00 34.24
C MET A 665 23.08 6.75 34.98
N LYS A 666 22.96 5.60 34.30
CA LYS A 666 22.64 4.30 34.90
C LYS A 666 23.93 3.55 35.27
N GLU A 667 24.07 3.14 36.54
CA GLU A 667 25.27 2.41 37.02
C GLU A 667 25.53 1.07 36.28
N GLU A 668 24.48 0.50 35.68
CA GLU A 668 24.50 -0.77 34.93
C GLU A 668 25.00 -0.65 33.48
N MET A 669 25.22 0.57 32.96
CA MET A 669 25.69 0.81 31.59
C MET A 669 27.17 1.19 31.56
N SER A 670 27.90 0.61 30.61
CA SER A 670 29.27 1.00 30.28
C SER A 670 29.35 1.59 28.88
N LEU A 671 29.96 2.76 28.73
CA LEU A 671 30.17 3.43 27.45
C LEU A 671 31.60 3.21 26.95
N VAL A 672 31.74 2.88 25.67
CA VAL A 672 33.01 2.92 24.94
C VAL A 672 32.90 3.92 23.80
N VAL A 673 33.80 4.91 23.78
CA VAL A 673 33.90 5.89 22.71
C VAL A 673 35.10 5.55 21.83
N TYR A 674 34.80 5.14 20.60
CA TYR A 674 35.76 4.81 19.55
C TYR A 674 35.97 6.05 18.67
N HIS A 675 37.04 6.81 18.93
CA HIS A 675 37.42 7.99 18.16
C HIS A 675 38.33 7.58 16.99
N VAL A 676 37.82 7.66 15.76
CA VAL A 676 38.54 7.23 14.55
C VAL A 676 39.14 8.45 13.85
N VAL A 677 40.46 8.55 13.83
CA VAL A 677 41.20 9.75 13.37
C VAL A 677 41.97 9.45 12.09
N TYR A 678 41.94 10.40 11.14
CA TYR A 678 42.69 10.32 9.89
C TYR A 678 44.10 10.91 10.08
N LYS A 679 45.09 10.01 10.21
CA LYS A 679 46.48 10.32 10.63
C LYS A 679 46.59 10.95 12.02
N ALA A 680 47.80 10.90 12.59
CA ALA A 680 48.08 11.45 13.91
C ALA A 680 48.27 12.98 13.86
N GLU A 681 47.19 13.73 13.62
CA GLU A 681 47.23 15.19 13.65
C GLU A 681 47.50 15.72 15.06
N LYS A 682 48.71 16.25 15.28
CA LYS A 682 49.03 17.09 16.44
C LYS A 682 48.45 18.50 16.23
N GLY A 683 47.16 18.69 16.49
CA GLY A 683 46.58 20.03 16.43
C GLY A 683 45.05 20.15 16.41
N TRP A 684 44.29 19.06 16.39
CA TRP A 684 42.83 19.17 16.48
C TRP A 684 42.41 19.31 17.95
N ASP A 685 42.04 20.52 18.35
CA ASP A 685 41.26 20.74 19.57
C ASP A 685 39.90 20.07 19.38
N GLY A 686 39.66 18.97 20.10
CA GLY A 686 38.38 18.31 20.12
C GLY A 686 37.28 19.24 20.65
N THR A 687 36.02 18.91 20.34
CA THR A 687 34.88 19.59 20.96
C THR A 687 34.96 19.47 22.49
N GLU A 688 34.51 20.51 23.22
CA GLU A 688 34.54 20.52 24.70
C GLU A 688 33.93 19.24 25.28
N GLU A 689 32.90 18.69 24.63
CA GLU A 689 32.24 17.45 25.03
C GLU A 689 33.12 16.19 24.92
N LEU A 690 34.00 16.11 23.91
CA LEU A 690 34.89 14.97 23.68
C LEU A 690 36.11 15.04 24.63
N GLU A 691 36.68 16.23 24.79
CA GLU A 691 37.77 16.47 25.74
C GLU A 691 37.33 16.21 27.19
N GLU A 692 36.08 16.54 27.54
CA GLU A 692 35.50 16.17 28.84
C GLU A 692 35.51 14.66 29.08
N ILE A 693 35.12 13.85 28.08
CA ILE A 693 35.12 12.37 28.18
C ILE A 693 36.54 11.84 28.31
N LYS A 694 37.46 12.34 27.48
CA LYS A 694 38.89 11.99 27.47
C LYS A 694 39.59 12.28 28.80
N HIS A 695 39.15 13.32 29.53
CA HIS A 695 39.67 13.65 30.86
C HIS A 695 38.91 12.99 32.02
N ARG A 696 37.60 12.66 31.88
CA ARG A 696 36.83 11.92 32.91
C ARG A 696 37.15 10.43 32.92
N HIS A 697 38.14 10.03 33.73
CA HIS A 697 38.35 8.61 34.10
C HIS A 697 37.27 8.12 35.10
N ALA A 698 36.06 7.90 34.62
CA ALA A 698 34.98 7.24 35.37
C ALA A 698 35.02 5.72 35.19
N ARG A 699 34.58 4.94 36.18
CA ARG A 699 34.64 3.45 36.15
C ARG A 699 33.90 2.81 34.97
N ASN A 700 32.91 3.52 34.41
CA ASN A 700 32.02 3.01 33.37
C ASN A 700 32.30 3.60 31.97
N ILE A 701 33.37 4.39 31.79
CA ILE A 701 33.68 5.07 30.52
C ILE A 701 35.06 4.64 30.03
N THR A 702 35.12 4.09 28.81
CA THR A 702 36.37 3.76 28.12
C THR A 702 36.51 4.63 26.87
N TYR A 703 37.65 5.29 26.71
CA TYR A 703 37.98 6.04 25.49
C TYR A 703 39.06 5.30 24.72
N GLN A 704 38.82 5.03 23.43
CA GLN A 704 39.78 4.39 22.54
C GLN A 704 39.97 5.25 21.28
N GLN A 705 41.23 5.48 20.91
CA GLN A 705 41.59 6.21 19.69
C GLN A 705 42.11 5.22 18.65
N ILE A 706 41.50 5.22 17.47
CA ILE A 706 41.83 4.35 16.34
C ILE A 706 42.34 5.21 15.19
N ILE A 707 43.34 4.71 14.47
CA ILE A 707 43.85 5.33 13.25
C ILE A 707 43.40 4.46 12.08
N ALA A 708 42.55 5.00 11.22
CA ALA A 708 42.13 4.36 9.98
C ALA A 708 42.44 5.31 8.82
N THR A 709 43.15 4.83 7.80
CA THR A 709 43.49 5.64 6.62
C THR A 709 42.62 5.36 5.41
N GLU A 710 41.94 4.20 5.40
CA GLU A 710 41.16 3.66 4.28
C GLU A 710 39.89 2.97 4.80
N GLY A 711 38.82 2.94 4.00
CA GLY A 711 37.57 2.26 4.37
C GLY A 711 37.69 0.75 4.58
N SER A 712 38.68 0.09 3.96
CA SER A 712 39.03 -1.32 4.18
C SER A 712 39.43 -1.61 5.64
N GLN A 713 40.29 -0.75 6.21
CA GLN A 713 40.71 -0.82 7.59
C GLN A 713 39.55 -0.51 8.55
N MET A 714 38.69 0.44 8.17
CA MET A 714 37.48 0.77 8.92
C MET A 714 36.50 -0.41 8.95
N ALA A 715 36.25 -1.09 7.82
CA ALA A 715 35.38 -2.27 7.76
C ALA A 715 35.90 -3.43 8.63
N ALA A 716 37.21 -3.69 8.62
CA ALA A 716 37.84 -4.70 9.47
C ALA A 716 37.67 -4.35 10.97
N PHE A 717 37.90 -3.10 11.34
CA PHE A 717 37.70 -2.61 12.71
C PHE A 717 36.22 -2.70 13.16
N LEU A 718 35.27 -2.29 12.30
CA LEU A 718 33.84 -2.40 12.57
C LEU A 718 33.42 -3.85 12.83
N SER A 719 33.99 -4.79 12.07
CA SER A 719 33.73 -6.23 12.20
C SER A 719 34.24 -6.82 13.53
N GLU A 720 35.30 -6.25 14.10
CA GLU A 720 35.85 -6.64 15.39
C GLU A 720 34.97 -6.12 16.54
N ILE A 721 34.72 -4.79 16.59
CA ILE A 721 33.96 -4.18 17.69
C ILE A 721 32.50 -4.60 17.72
N ALA A 722 31.92 -5.02 16.59
CA ALA A 722 30.52 -5.44 16.50
C ALA A 722 30.17 -6.66 17.36
N LYS A 723 31.19 -7.42 17.80
CA LYS A 723 31.04 -8.58 18.70
C LYS A 723 31.26 -8.22 20.18
N GLU A 724 31.81 -7.04 20.47
CA GLU A 724 32.13 -6.59 21.84
C GLU A 724 31.03 -5.74 22.49
N ASN A 725 30.12 -5.16 21.72
CA ASN A 725 29.15 -4.17 22.19
C ASN A 725 27.71 -4.65 21.91
N ASP A 726 26.80 -4.39 22.85
CA ASP A 726 25.39 -4.81 22.75
C ASP A 726 24.53 -3.79 22.01
N PHE A 727 24.99 -2.53 21.98
CA PHE A 727 24.28 -1.41 21.37
C PHE A 727 25.27 -0.39 20.78
N PHE A 728 24.97 0.14 19.59
CA PHE A 728 25.75 1.20 18.97
C PHE A 728 24.94 2.48 18.80
N ILE A 729 25.58 3.64 19.00
CA ILE A 729 25.05 4.95 18.66
C ILE A 729 26.03 5.61 17.69
N VAL A 730 25.56 5.94 16.48
CA VAL A 730 26.41 6.37 15.36
C VAL A 730 25.75 7.56 14.66
N GLY A 731 26.54 8.56 14.27
CA GLY A 731 26.06 9.66 13.43
C GLY A 731 25.82 9.22 11.99
N ARG A 732 24.78 9.74 11.33
CA ARG A 732 24.44 9.41 9.94
C ARG A 732 25.52 9.89 8.95
N ARG A 733 26.14 11.05 9.23
CA ARG A 733 27.20 11.70 8.42
C ARG A 733 26.81 11.89 6.95
N TYR A 734 25.54 12.22 6.69
CA TYR A 734 25.00 12.27 5.33
C TYR A 734 25.63 13.37 4.46
N GLY A 735 26.23 12.98 3.33
CA GLY A 735 26.88 13.90 2.40
C GLY A 735 28.23 14.43 2.88
N ILE A 736 28.87 13.73 3.82
CA ILE A 736 30.25 13.99 4.26
C ILE A 736 31.13 12.86 3.73
N ASP A 737 31.81 13.12 2.61
CA ASP A 737 32.80 12.19 2.08
C ASP A 737 34.07 12.26 2.92
N SER A 738 34.52 11.12 3.44
CA SER A 738 35.77 10.99 4.20
C SER A 738 36.54 9.75 3.75
N PRO A 739 37.88 9.78 3.71
CA PRO A 739 38.70 8.65 3.24
C PRO A 739 38.54 7.38 4.13
N GLN A 740 38.09 7.57 5.38
CA GLN A 740 37.75 6.51 6.33
C GLN A 740 36.45 5.77 5.97
N THR A 741 35.60 6.36 5.13
CA THR A 741 34.30 5.83 4.68
C THR A 741 34.25 5.60 3.16
N GLU A 742 35.33 5.90 2.46
CA GLU A 742 35.50 5.65 1.02
C GLU A 742 35.46 4.13 0.75
N GLY A 743 34.80 3.71 -0.33
CA GLY A 743 34.44 2.31 -0.58
C GLY A 743 33.25 1.80 0.25
N LEU A 744 33.19 2.08 1.56
CA LEU A 744 32.02 1.76 2.39
C LEU A 744 30.74 2.48 1.93
N THR A 745 30.88 3.68 1.34
CA THR A 745 29.77 4.44 0.73
C THR A 745 29.26 3.83 -0.57
N GLU A 746 30.11 3.18 -1.37
CA GLU A 746 29.74 2.53 -2.63
C GLU A 746 28.97 1.23 -2.38
N TRP A 747 29.28 0.53 -1.29
CA TRP A 747 28.65 -0.72 -0.86
C TRP A 747 27.39 -0.51 0.00
N SER A 748 26.87 0.73 0.09
CA SER A 748 25.74 1.08 0.96
C SER A 748 24.38 0.81 0.29
N GLU A 749 23.62 -0.17 0.79
CA GLU A 749 22.22 -0.42 0.41
C GLU A 749 21.27 0.68 0.95
N PHE A 750 21.55 1.20 2.16
CA PHE A 750 20.69 2.11 2.92
C PHE A 750 21.38 3.45 3.26
N PRO A 751 21.48 4.39 2.30
CA PRO A 751 21.96 5.74 2.55
C PRO A 751 21.15 6.54 3.59
N GLU A 752 19.97 6.09 4.00
CA GLU A 752 19.25 6.59 5.17
C GLU A 752 19.95 6.29 6.52
N LEU A 753 20.73 5.20 6.61
CA LEU A 753 21.56 4.85 7.76
C LEU A 753 22.94 5.50 7.70
N GLY A 754 23.50 5.64 6.50
CA GLY A 754 24.87 6.12 6.29
C GLY A 754 25.91 5.00 6.46
N ALA A 755 27.05 5.13 5.78
CA ALA A 755 27.95 4.01 5.47
C ALA A 755 28.38 3.14 6.68
N ILE A 756 28.69 3.75 7.82
CA ILE A 756 29.13 3.02 9.04
C ILE A 756 27.97 2.21 9.65
N ALA A 757 26.80 2.84 9.79
CA ALA A 757 25.66 2.18 10.40
C ALA A 757 25.00 1.16 9.47
N ASP A 758 25.07 1.38 8.17
CA ASP A 758 24.63 0.43 7.15
C ASP A 758 25.49 -0.85 7.20
N PHE A 759 26.82 -0.70 7.28
CA PHE A 759 27.74 -1.83 7.49
C PHE A 759 27.43 -2.60 8.79
N LEU A 760 27.15 -1.92 9.91
CA LEU A 760 26.75 -2.56 11.17
C LEU A 760 25.35 -3.19 11.12
N ALA A 761 24.47 -2.68 10.25
CA ALA A 761 23.15 -3.21 10.00
C ALA A 761 23.12 -4.37 8.99
N SER A 762 24.23 -4.62 8.26
CA SER A 762 24.34 -5.66 7.23
C SER A 762 23.99 -7.07 7.75
N PRO A 763 23.34 -7.91 6.92
CA PRO A 763 23.15 -9.33 7.22
C PRO A 763 24.46 -10.11 7.35
N ASP A 764 25.48 -9.73 6.58
CA ASP A 764 26.76 -10.44 6.50
C ASP A 764 27.57 -10.36 7.80
N LEU A 765 27.22 -9.38 8.64
CA LEU A 765 27.84 -9.17 9.94
C LEU A 765 27.10 -9.97 11.02
N ASP A 766 27.74 -11.06 11.48
CA ASP A 766 27.31 -11.85 12.65
C ASP A 766 27.45 -11.03 13.94
N THR A 767 26.45 -10.19 14.18
CA THR A 767 26.32 -9.33 15.36
C THR A 767 24.94 -9.49 15.98
N ARG A 768 24.89 -9.24 17.29
CA ARG A 768 23.65 -9.14 18.08
C ARG A 768 23.33 -7.69 18.47
N ALA A 769 24.19 -6.76 18.07
CA ALA A 769 24.10 -5.36 18.47
C ALA A 769 22.95 -4.65 17.76
N SER A 770 22.16 -3.89 18.52
CA SER A 770 21.20 -2.94 17.91
C SER A 770 21.90 -1.60 17.64
N VAL A 771 21.50 -0.91 16.57
CA VAL A 771 22.14 0.34 16.12
C VAL A 771 21.14 1.49 16.13
N LEU A 772 21.47 2.57 16.82
CA LEU A 772 20.75 3.84 16.73
C LEU A 772 21.55 4.82 15.86
N VAL A 773 21.04 5.07 14.66
CA VAL A 773 21.58 6.08 13.74
C VAL A 773 21.01 7.43 14.10
N VAL A 774 21.85 8.44 14.29
CA VAL A 774 21.45 9.78 14.72
C VAL A 774 21.78 10.81 13.63
N GLN A 775 20.81 11.64 13.28
CA GLN A 775 21.00 12.81 12.43
C GLN A 775 20.60 14.07 13.21
N GLN A 776 21.47 15.07 13.24
CA GLN A 776 21.14 16.36 13.84
C GLN A 776 20.12 17.12 12.97
N GLN A 777 19.34 18.02 13.58
CA GLN A 777 18.39 18.89 12.86
C GLN A 777 19.05 19.65 11.69
N PHE A 778 18.55 19.41 10.47
CA PHE A 778 19.04 20.07 9.27
C PHE A 778 18.57 21.54 9.18
N ALA A 779 19.50 22.47 8.96
CA ALA A 779 19.17 23.90 8.81
C ALA A 779 18.76 24.24 7.36
N PRO A 780 17.58 24.84 7.09
CA PRO A 780 17.02 24.95 5.73
C PRO A 780 17.73 25.92 4.77
N LYS A 781 18.90 26.48 5.13
CA LYS A 781 19.63 27.47 4.32
C LYS A 781 20.40 26.88 3.12
N SER A 782 20.66 25.57 3.06
CA SER A 782 21.46 24.93 1.98
C SER A 782 20.65 24.41 0.78
N ARG A 783 19.38 24.79 0.61
CA ARG A 783 18.46 24.30 -0.45
C ARG A 783 18.94 24.46 -1.92
N LYS A 784 20.05 25.16 -2.19
CA LYS A 784 20.58 25.34 -3.55
C LYS A 784 21.42 24.17 -4.07
N GLY A 785 22.19 23.47 -3.22
CA GLY A 785 23.02 22.34 -3.67
C GLY A 785 22.21 21.06 -3.95
N CYS A 786 21.26 20.74 -3.08
CA CYS A 786 20.51 19.47 -3.15
C CYS A 786 19.63 19.34 -4.41
N ARG A 787 19.12 20.46 -4.97
CA ARG A 787 18.35 20.43 -6.23
C ARG A 787 19.17 20.02 -7.44
N ILE A 788 20.46 20.37 -7.49
CA ILE A 788 21.34 19.99 -8.60
C ILE A 788 21.59 18.48 -8.53
N ALA A 789 21.93 17.96 -7.35
CA ALA A 789 22.09 16.51 -7.13
C ALA A 789 20.79 15.71 -7.39
N GLN A 790 19.61 16.24 -7.06
CA GLN A 790 18.33 15.58 -7.40
C GLN A 790 18.02 15.61 -8.90
N ILE A 791 18.35 16.67 -9.62
CA ILE A 791 18.21 16.71 -11.08
C ILE A 791 19.20 15.75 -11.74
N GLN A 792 20.44 15.71 -11.25
CA GLN A 792 21.50 14.85 -11.76
C GLN A 792 21.27 13.36 -11.47
N LYS A 793 20.56 13.01 -10.37
CA LYS A 793 20.06 11.65 -10.13
C LYS A 793 18.75 11.33 -10.88
N LEU A 794 17.89 12.31 -11.17
CA LEU A 794 16.71 12.11 -12.02
C LEU A 794 17.07 11.81 -13.48
N CYS A 795 18.25 12.21 -13.95
CA CYS A 795 18.81 11.80 -15.24
C CYS A 795 19.47 10.40 -15.23
N ASN A 796 19.75 9.83 -14.05
CA ASN A 796 20.47 8.56 -13.89
C ASN A 796 19.60 7.44 -13.28
N VAL A 797 18.28 7.58 -13.30
CA VAL A 797 17.36 6.46 -13.09
C VAL A 797 16.84 6.03 -14.46
N GLU A 798 17.13 4.79 -14.82
CA GLU A 798 16.60 4.15 -16.02
C GLU A 798 15.07 4.23 -16.01
N HIS A 799 14.52 5.05 -16.92
CA HIS A 799 13.17 4.88 -17.39
C HIS A 799 13.25 4.11 -18.70
N GLU A 800 12.65 2.92 -18.73
CA GLU A 800 12.44 2.13 -19.94
C GLU A 800 11.74 2.98 -21.01
N PHE A 801 12.53 3.51 -21.94
CA PHE A 801 12.04 4.06 -23.19
C PHE A 801 12.17 2.98 -24.26
N ASN A 802 11.03 2.49 -24.73
CA ASN A 802 10.94 1.51 -25.79
C ASN A 802 11.19 2.21 -27.15
N PRO A 803 12.34 2.04 -27.83
CA PRO A 803 12.69 2.82 -29.00
C PRO A 803 12.31 2.05 -30.27
N LEU A 804 11.00 1.93 -30.49
CA LEU A 804 10.41 1.64 -31.78
C LEU A 804 9.58 2.86 -32.18
N GLU A 805 9.76 3.31 -33.43
CA GLU A 805 9.15 4.52 -34.03
C GLU A 805 9.74 5.88 -33.61
N LEU A 806 10.92 6.23 -34.17
CA LEU A 806 11.10 7.59 -34.69
C LEU A 806 12.07 7.61 -35.89
N ASP A 807 11.52 7.63 -37.09
CA ASP A 807 12.29 7.73 -38.34
C ASP A 807 12.83 9.16 -38.60
N THR A 808 14.01 9.21 -39.22
CA THR A 808 14.72 10.38 -39.77
C THR A 808 15.50 11.29 -38.79
N PRO A 809 16.85 11.23 -38.76
CA PRO A 809 17.68 12.03 -37.83
C PRO A 809 17.81 13.53 -38.21
N ASN A 810 17.63 13.87 -39.49
CA ASN A 810 17.91 15.23 -39.99
C ASN A 810 16.98 16.32 -39.44
N HIS A 811 15.75 15.97 -39.04
CA HIS A 811 14.81 16.95 -38.48
C HIS A 811 15.12 17.28 -37.01
N CYS A 812 15.79 16.39 -36.30
CA CYS A 812 16.20 16.58 -34.91
C CYS A 812 17.40 17.54 -34.81
N ALA A 813 18.41 17.36 -35.67
CA ALA A 813 19.61 18.22 -35.69
C ALA A 813 19.27 19.71 -35.88
N LEU A 814 18.40 20.03 -36.85
CA LEU A 814 18.00 21.42 -37.13
C LEU A 814 17.19 22.05 -35.98
N HIS A 815 16.36 21.25 -35.30
CA HIS A 815 15.60 21.73 -34.15
C HIS A 815 16.52 21.96 -32.94
N LEU A 816 17.45 21.04 -32.68
CA LEU A 816 18.40 21.14 -31.57
C LEU A 816 19.32 22.36 -31.73
N GLN A 817 19.79 22.62 -32.95
CA GLN A 817 20.64 23.78 -33.27
C GLN A 817 19.91 25.12 -33.05
N ASN A 818 18.65 25.22 -33.46
CA ASN A 818 17.81 26.40 -33.21
C ASN A 818 17.51 26.59 -31.71
N THR A 819 17.25 25.49 -30.98
CA THR A 819 17.01 25.54 -29.52
C THR A 819 18.28 25.94 -28.75
N LEU A 820 19.46 25.46 -29.16
CA LEU A 820 20.75 25.87 -28.60
C LEU A 820 21.05 27.35 -28.88
N GLN A 821 20.78 27.86 -30.08
CA GLN A 821 20.94 29.30 -30.37
C GLN A 821 19.99 30.18 -29.55
N GLN A 822 18.75 29.75 -29.31
CA GLN A 822 17.83 30.47 -28.40
C GLN A 822 18.35 30.47 -26.96
N ILE A 823 18.78 29.31 -26.43
CA ILE A 823 19.30 29.21 -25.06
C ILE A 823 20.55 30.06 -24.88
N VAL A 824 21.45 30.13 -25.88
CA VAL A 824 22.65 30.98 -25.84
C VAL A 824 22.30 32.48 -25.87
N SER A 825 21.18 32.87 -26.49
CA SER A 825 20.76 34.29 -26.55
C SER A 825 20.16 34.85 -25.26
N ASP A 826 19.74 33.99 -24.31
CA ASP A 826 19.07 34.39 -23.07
C ASP A 826 20.02 34.70 -21.89
N PHE A 827 21.35 34.57 -22.06
CA PHE A 827 22.34 34.81 -21.00
C PHE A 827 23.25 36.03 -21.27
N PRO A 828 23.03 37.18 -20.59
CA PRO A 828 23.97 38.29 -20.63
C PRO A 828 25.10 38.13 -19.60
N SER A 829 26.35 38.32 -20.05
CA SER A 829 27.60 38.50 -19.29
C SER A 829 28.13 37.33 -18.43
N PHE A 830 29.19 36.66 -18.90
CA PHE A 830 30.58 36.98 -18.51
C PHE A 830 31.61 36.31 -19.43
N GLU A 831 32.83 36.85 -19.50
CA GLU A 831 33.90 36.42 -20.41
C GLU A 831 34.57 35.10 -19.98
N ILE A 832 34.19 33.96 -20.58
CA ILE A 832 35.02 32.77 -20.96
C ILE A 832 34.12 31.94 -21.90
N GLN A 833 34.15 32.20 -23.22
CA GLN A 833 33.21 31.54 -24.16
C GLN A 833 33.91 30.85 -25.34
N ASP A 834 34.91 31.48 -25.96
CA ASP A 834 35.50 30.97 -27.20
C ASP A 834 36.33 29.68 -27.03
N ALA A 835 37.09 29.56 -25.93
CA ALA A 835 37.90 28.37 -25.67
C ALA A 835 37.08 27.10 -25.37
N TYR A 836 35.90 27.26 -24.75
CA TYR A 836 35.04 26.14 -24.36
C TYR A 836 34.16 25.68 -25.53
N ILE A 837 33.69 26.61 -26.37
CA ILE A 837 32.95 26.28 -27.59
C ILE A 837 33.84 25.54 -28.60
N HIS A 838 35.09 25.98 -28.80
CA HIS A 838 36.00 25.31 -29.72
C HIS A 838 36.28 23.85 -29.32
N HIS A 839 36.46 23.58 -28.01
CA HIS A 839 36.68 22.22 -27.52
C HIS A 839 35.46 21.32 -27.72
N LEU A 840 34.25 21.83 -27.50
CA LEU A 840 33.00 21.10 -27.74
C LEU A 840 32.73 20.83 -29.23
N GLN A 841 33.17 21.71 -30.13
CA GLN A 841 33.08 21.47 -31.58
C GLN A 841 34.03 20.36 -32.03
N GLU A 842 35.26 20.34 -31.50
CA GLU A 842 36.28 19.34 -31.82
C GLU A 842 35.95 17.93 -31.28
N GLU A 843 35.31 17.85 -30.12
CA GLU A 843 34.70 16.61 -29.59
C GLU A 843 33.53 16.13 -30.48
N PHE A 844 32.64 17.04 -30.88
CA PHE A 844 31.45 16.71 -31.69
C PHE A 844 31.81 16.17 -33.08
N ASP A 845 32.78 16.78 -33.76
CA ASP A 845 33.24 16.33 -35.08
C ASP A 845 33.93 14.96 -35.02
N ASN A 846 34.67 14.65 -33.94
CA ASN A 846 35.24 13.31 -33.71
C ASN A 846 34.14 12.25 -33.50
N VAL A 847 33.14 12.53 -32.67
CA VAL A 847 32.00 11.62 -32.44
C VAL A 847 31.21 11.40 -33.73
N HIS A 848 31.01 12.45 -34.54
CA HIS A 848 30.32 12.32 -35.82
C HIS A 848 31.10 11.41 -36.81
N LEU A 849 32.43 11.54 -36.86
CA LEU A 849 33.28 10.71 -37.71
C LEU A 849 33.23 9.22 -37.31
N GLN A 850 33.33 8.92 -36.01
CA GLN A 850 33.23 7.56 -35.48
C GLN A 850 31.86 6.93 -35.75
N THR A 851 30.77 7.69 -35.58
CA THR A 851 29.41 7.20 -35.83
C THR A 851 29.20 6.76 -37.29
N VAL A 852 29.82 7.47 -38.25
CA VAL A 852 29.76 7.12 -39.68
C VAL A 852 30.62 5.89 -40.01
N GLN A 853 31.74 5.67 -39.33
CA GLN A 853 32.52 4.44 -39.48
C GLN A 853 31.78 3.21 -38.93
N VAL A 854 31.14 3.34 -37.76
CA VAL A 854 30.38 2.24 -37.12
C VAL A 854 29.16 1.85 -37.98
N ALA A 855 28.40 2.83 -38.51
CA ALA A 855 27.26 2.56 -39.38
C ALA A 855 27.65 1.75 -40.64
N ASN A 856 28.79 2.07 -41.25
CA ASN A 856 29.29 1.34 -42.43
C ASN A 856 29.78 -0.09 -42.11
N GLN A 857 30.25 -0.36 -40.89
CA GLN A 857 30.60 -1.73 -40.48
C GLN A 857 29.36 -2.57 -40.15
N ILE A 858 28.29 -1.96 -39.63
CA ILE A 858 27.02 -2.64 -39.35
C ILE A 858 26.34 -3.11 -40.65
N ASP A 859 26.28 -2.29 -41.70
CA ASP A 859 25.72 -2.71 -43.01
C ASP A 859 26.53 -3.85 -43.67
N LEU A 860 27.84 -3.93 -43.37
CA LEU A 860 28.74 -4.97 -43.88
C LEU A 860 28.57 -6.28 -43.09
N LEU A 861 28.44 -6.22 -41.77
CA LEU A 861 28.14 -7.36 -40.91
C LEU A 861 26.74 -7.93 -41.14
N ALA A 862 25.73 -7.09 -41.40
CA ALA A 862 24.37 -7.52 -41.69
C ALA A 862 24.27 -8.38 -42.96
N ARG A 863 25.10 -8.10 -43.97
CA ARG A 863 25.19 -8.92 -45.20
C ARG A 863 25.86 -10.27 -44.93
N ILE A 864 26.99 -10.26 -44.21
CA ILE A 864 27.72 -11.50 -43.85
C ILE A 864 26.83 -12.45 -43.03
N TYR A 865 26.10 -11.94 -42.03
CA TYR A 865 25.21 -12.75 -41.20
C TYR A 865 24.10 -13.45 -42.01
N ASN A 866 23.55 -12.77 -43.02
CA ASN A 866 22.47 -13.31 -43.85
C ASN A 866 22.98 -14.41 -44.79
N ASP A 867 24.19 -14.25 -45.33
CA ASP A 867 24.84 -15.27 -46.18
C ASP A 867 25.28 -16.49 -45.34
N ASP A 868 25.84 -16.28 -44.14
CA ASP A 868 26.29 -17.37 -43.25
C ASP A 868 25.11 -18.16 -42.65
N SER A 869 23.96 -17.53 -42.36
CA SER A 869 22.76 -18.22 -41.86
C SER A 869 22.24 -19.25 -42.86
N ILE A 870 22.21 -18.89 -44.15
CA ILE A 870 21.75 -19.78 -45.24
C ILE A 870 22.73 -20.95 -45.42
N ILE A 871 24.03 -20.72 -45.25
CA ILE A 871 25.06 -21.77 -45.28
C ILE A 871 24.96 -22.70 -44.06
N LEU A 872 24.51 -22.19 -42.91
CA LEU A 872 24.38 -22.98 -41.68
C LEU A 872 23.16 -23.90 -41.69
N GLU A 873 22.01 -23.44 -42.19
CA GLU A 873 20.81 -24.29 -42.35
C GLU A 873 21.08 -25.44 -43.35
N ALA A 874 21.71 -25.15 -44.49
CA ALA A 874 22.08 -26.17 -45.47
C ALA A 874 23.05 -27.23 -44.90
N LYS A 875 23.97 -26.83 -44.01
CA LYS A 875 24.88 -27.77 -43.32
C LYS A 875 24.20 -28.56 -42.20
N LEU A 876 23.15 -28.02 -41.56
CA LEU A 876 22.39 -28.76 -40.54
C LEU A 876 21.62 -29.93 -41.15
N GLU A 877 20.95 -29.74 -42.28
CA GLU A 877 20.26 -30.83 -43.01
C GLU A 877 21.26 -31.90 -43.49
N GLU A 878 22.46 -31.50 -43.96
CA GLU A 878 23.53 -32.43 -44.34
C GLU A 878 24.10 -33.22 -43.14
N LEU A 879 24.15 -32.59 -41.95
CA LEU A 879 24.57 -33.23 -40.69
C LEU A 879 23.51 -34.18 -40.11
N GLU A 880 22.22 -33.84 -40.17
CA GLU A 880 21.14 -34.77 -39.77
C GLU A 880 21.09 -36.02 -40.67
N PHE A 881 21.28 -35.83 -41.99
CA PHE A 881 21.36 -36.94 -42.93
C PHE A 881 22.61 -37.82 -42.68
N SER A 882 23.72 -37.21 -42.27
CA SER A 882 24.96 -37.92 -41.93
C SER A 882 24.90 -38.67 -40.60
N LEU A 883 24.25 -38.11 -39.57
CA LEU A 883 24.13 -38.75 -38.25
C LEU A 883 23.30 -40.02 -38.29
N HIS A 884 22.36 -40.13 -39.23
CA HIS A 884 21.46 -41.28 -39.34
C HIS A 884 22.15 -42.57 -39.86
N CYS A 885 23.43 -42.49 -40.24
CA CYS A 885 24.15 -43.54 -40.98
C CYS A 885 25.28 -44.28 -40.21
N ILE A 886 25.55 -43.98 -38.92
CA ILE A 886 26.73 -44.53 -38.22
C ILE A 886 26.35 -45.33 -36.94
N PRO A 887 26.64 -46.64 -36.86
CA PRO A 887 26.29 -47.48 -35.70
C PRO A 887 27.33 -47.39 -34.56
N PRO A 888 26.95 -47.71 -33.30
CA PRO A 888 27.78 -47.41 -32.14
C PRO A 888 28.85 -48.46 -31.80
N LYS A 889 30.07 -47.96 -31.57
CA LYS A 889 31.20 -48.53 -30.81
C LYS A 889 31.74 -49.92 -31.21
N ASP A 890 32.97 -49.94 -31.73
CA ASP A 890 34.10 -50.44 -30.92
C ASP A 890 35.50 -50.08 -31.47
N GLN A 891 36.53 -50.32 -30.63
CA GLN A 891 37.96 -50.51 -30.93
C GLN A 891 38.89 -49.36 -31.42
N LYS A 892 39.75 -48.93 -30.48
CA LYS A 892 41.24 -49.03 -30.47
C LYS A 892 42.09 -48.76 -31.74
N ASN A 893 43.12 -47.94 -31.47
CA ASN A 893 44.54 -48.09 -31.88
C ASN A 893 45.05 -47.52 -33.23
N THR A 894 45.92 -46.51 -33.08
CA THR A 894 47.26 -46.36 -33.69
C THR A 894 47.44 -46.30 -35.22
N SER A 895 47.63 -45.06 -35.71
CA SER A 895 48.86 -44.53 -36.34
C SER A 895 49.38 -45.05 -37.70
N ASP A 896 49.71 -44.07 -38.57
CA ASP A 896 50.70 -44.07 -39.66
C ASP A 896 50.36 -44.97 -40.89
N ALA A 897 50.74 -44.70 -42.15
CA ALA A 897 51.51 -43.64 -42.85
C ALA A 897 51.06 -43.62 -44.35
N ASN A 898 51.49 -42.79 -45.31
CA ASN A 898 52.41 -41.63 -45.41
C ASN A 898 52.12 -40.87 -46.75
N GLU A 899 53.08 -40.06 -47.24
CA GLU A 899 53.24 -39.54 -48.63
C GLU A 899 52.27 -38.39 -49.06
N ASP A 900 52.72 -37.23 -49.58
CA ASP A 900 54.11 -36.76 -49.79
C ASP A 900 54.23 -35.23 -50.04
N ILE A 901 55.47 -34.71 -49.99
CA ILE A 901 56.00 -33.49 -50.68
C ILE A 901 55.82 -32.05 -50.05
N ASP A 902 56.94 -31.31 -50.12
CA ASP A 902 57.19 -29.85 -50.03
C ASP A 902 57.01 -29.03 -48.74
N SER A 903 57.95 -29.26 -47.81
CA SER A 903 58.40 -28.28 -46.83
C SER A 903 59.16 -27.09 -47.45
N SER A 904 58.47 -26.01 -47.84
CA SER A 904 59.13 -24.71 -48.13
C SER A 904 58.40 -23.44 -47.65
N LYS A 905 57.25 -23.57 -46.95
CA LYS A 905 56.54 -22.45 -46.30
C LYS A 905 56.16 -22.68 -44.83
N LEU A 906 56.48 -23.85 -44.30
CA LEU A 906 56.04 -24.28 -42.96
C LEU A 906 57.05 -23.98 -41.84
N ALA A 907 58.25 -23.46 -42.18
CA ALA A 907 59.28 -23.10 -41.21
C ALA A 907 59.18 -21.66 -40.69
N ASP A 908 58.59 -20.73 -41.47
CA ASP A 908 58.58 -19.29 -41.14
C ASP A 908 57.36 -18.84 -40.30
N VAL A 909 56.28 -19.63 -40.23
CA VAL A 909 55.11 -19.31 -39.39
C VAL A 909 55.26 -19.88 -37.96
N CYS A 910 56.05 -20.94 -37.79
CA CYS A 910 56.36 -21.53 -36.48
C CYS A 910 57.38 -20.74 -35.64
N ALA A 911 57.83 -19.55 -36.10
CA ALA A 911 58.84 -18.74 -35.41
C ALA A 911 58.30 -17.49 -34.69
N ASN A 912 57.09 -17.00 -35.02
CA ASN A 912 56.56 -15.72 -34.53
C ASN A 912 55.39 -15.83 -33.54
N ILE A 913 55.06 -17.02 -33.05
CA ILE A 913 53.99 -17.25 -32.03
C ILE A 913 54.55 -18.04 -30.84
N ALA A 914 55.77 -17.71 -30.42
CA ALA A 914 56.47 -18.33 -29.28
C ALA A 914 57.27 -17.31 -28.45
N ALA A 915 56.75 -16.09 -28.33
CA ALA A 915 57.17 -15.04 -27.39
C ALA A 915 56.04 -13.98 -27.35
N GLU A 916 55.47 -13.55 -26.22
CA GLU A 916 55.56 -14.04 -24.84
C GLU A 916 54.15 -14.05 -24.23
N ASN A 917 53.91 -14.97 -23.29
CA ASN A 917 52.68 -14.95 -22.48
C ASN A 917 52.69 -13.78 -21.49
N LEU A 918 51.48 -13.44 -21.04
CA LEU A 918 51.12 -12.88 -19.73
C LEU A 918 50.72 -11.39 -19.70
N ASP A 919 49.41 -11.12 -19.84
CA ASP A 919 48.65 -10.53 -18.72
C ASP A 919 47.14 -10.88 -18.80
N ASN A 920 46.73 -11.91 -18.06
CA ASN A 920 45.44 -12.60 -18.23
C ASN A 920 44.23 -11.91 -17.54
N ASN A 921 44.32 -10.62 -17.21
CA ASN A 921 43.44 -10.02 -16.20
C ASN A 921 42.34 -9.08 -16.73
N LEU A 922 42.31 -8.75 -18.04
CA LEU A 922 41.24 -7.92 -18.63
C LEU A 922 40.30 -8.71 -19.55
N GLU A 923 40.83 -9.65 -20.35
CA GLU A 923 39.99 -10.58 -21.13
C GLU A 923 39.04 -11.37 -20.21
N GLN A 924 39.47 -11.70 -18.99
CA GLN A 924 38.65 -12.43 -18.03
C GLN A 924 37.43 -11.61 -17.56
N PHE A 925 37.53 -10.27 -17.49
CA PHE A 925 36.41 -9.40 -17.09
C PHE A 925 35.44 -9.14 -18.25
N GLU A 926 35.95 -9.00 -19.47
CA GLU A 926 35.10 -8.87 -20.68
C GLU A 926 34.43 -10.20 -21.05
N LEU A 927 35.08 -11.33 -20.75
CA LEU A 927 34.51 -12.66 -20.85
C LEU A 927 33.52 -12.94 -19.71
N ASP A 928 33.78 -12.55 -18.46
CA ASP A 928 32.81 -12.68 -17.35
C ASP A 928 31.55 -11.83 -17.61
N ASN A 929 31.68 -10.61 -18.15
CA ASN A 929 30.53 -9.77 -18.49
C ASN A 929 29.70 -10.38 -19.65
N LYS A 930 30.35 -10.95 -20.68
CA LYS A 930 29.67 -11.74 -21.74
C LYS A 930 29.08 -13.05 -21.21
N ILE A 931 29.73 -13.70 -20.26
CA ILE A 931 29.24 -14.90 -19.59
C ILE A 931 28.04 -14.54 -18.71
N ASP A 932 28.00 -13.37 -18.07
CA ASP A 932 26.87 -12.91 -17.25
C ASP A 932 25.68 -12.44 -18.09
N GLU A 933 25.91 -11.81 -19.25
CA GLU A 933 24.88 -11.54 -20.26
C GLU A 933 24.32 -12.85 -20.85
N MET A 934 25.21 -13.79 -21.25
CA MET A 934 24.79 -15.12 -21.69
C MET A 934 24.15 -15.96 -20.57
N LYS A 935 24.56 -15.82 -19.30
CA LYS A 935 23.88 -16.43 -18.15
C LYS A 935 22.53 -15.79 -17.92
N LEU A 936 22.35 -14.49 -18.13
CA LEU A 936 21.04 -13.82 -18.05
C LEU A 936 20.07 -14.36 -19.10
N ILE A 937 20.55 -14.52 -20.33
CA ILE A 937 19.78 -15.12 -21.44
C ILE A 937 19.55 -16.62 -21.20
N VAL A 938 20.56 -17.38 -20.74
CA VAL A 938 20.40 -18.79 -20.36
C VAL A 938 19.51 -18.93 -19.13
N LYS A 939 19.47 -17.98 -18.20
CA LYS A 939 18.59 -17.98 -17.02
C LYS A 939 17.16 -17.60 -17.38
N SER A 940 16.94 -16.70 -18.35
CA SER A 940 15.59 -16.45 -18.88
C SER A 940 15.08 -17.64 -19.69
N LEU A 941 15.92 -18.27 -20.51
CA LEU A 941 15.61 -19.49 -21.24
C LEU A 941 15.46 -20.72 -20.33
N GLN A 942 16.26 -20.83 -19.25
CA GLN A 942 16.08 -21.84 -18.20
C GLN A 942 14.80 -21.59 -17.42
N ASN A 943 14.43 -20.34 -17.11
CA ASN A 943 13.14 -20.02 -16.50
C ASN A 943 11.98 -20.40 -17.43
N LEU A 944 12.11 -20.20 -18.75
CA LEU A 944 11.12 -20.65 -19.73
C LEU A 944 11.05 -22.19 -19.79
N GLN A 945 12.20 -22.86 -19.89
CA GLN A 945 12.31 -24.33 -19.93
C GLN A 945 11.84 -24.98 -18.63
N PHE A 946 12.07 -24.32 -17.49
CA PHE A 946 11.55 -24.66 -16.17
C PHE A 946 10.04 -24.54 -16.18
N THR A 947 9.48 -23.40 -16.60
CA THR A 947 8.03 -23.20 -16.72
C THR A 947 7.37 -24.28 -17.57
N VAL A 948 7.97 -24.64 -18.72
CA VAL A 948 7.48 -25.73 -19.60
C VAL A 948 7.58 -27.11 -18.92
N LYS A 949 8.73 -27.47 -18.32
CA LYS A 949 8.87 -28.73 -17.56
C LYS A 949 7.96 -28.81 -16.33
N TRP A 950 7.60 -27.68 -15.73
CA TRP A 950 6.68 -27.65 -14.60
C TRP A 950 5.23 -27.98 -15.02
N PHE A 951 4.80 -27.62 -16.22
CA PHE A 951 3.49 -28.08 -16.73
C PHE A 951 3.46 -29.61 -16.93
N GLU A 952 4.51 -30.22 -17.50
CA GLU A 952 4.67 -31.69 -17.58
C GLU A 952 4.64 -32.37 -16.19
N VAL A 953 5.21 -31.71 -15.18
CA VAL A 953 5.25 -32.22 -13.79
C VAL A 953 3.89 -32.10 -13.08
N VAL A 954 3.11 -31.05 -13.36
CA VAL A 954 1.76 -30.89 -12.80
C VAL A 954 0.83 -31.98 -13.33
N GLU A 955 0.90 -32.29 -14.63
CA GLU A 955 0.14 -33.38 -15.25
C GLU A 955 0.50 -34.74 -14.61
N GLN A 956 1.80 -35.02 -14.36
CA GLN A 956 2.24 -36.21 -13.64
C GLN A 956 1.79 -36.28 -12.17
N ILE A 957 1.58 -35.14 -11.48
CA ILE A 957 1.10 -35.13 -10.09
C ILE A 957 -0.41 -35.43 -10.03
N GLU A 958 -1.20 -34.89 -10.96
CA GLU A 958 -2.64 -35.15 -11.03
C GLU A 958 -2.94 -36.59 -11.49
N ASP A 959 -2.16 -37.15 -12.42
CA ASP A 959 -2.30 -38.56 -12.86
C ASP A 959 -1.86 -39.60 -11.81
N ALA A 960 -0.90 -39.26 -10.95
CA ALA A 960 -0.32 -40.22 -10.00
C ALA A 960 -1.07 -40.35 -8.65
N LEU A 961 -1.95 -39.40 -8.30
CA LEU A 961 -2.54 -39.28 -6.95
C LEU A 961 -4.05 -39.04 -6.98
N THR A 962 -4.83 -40.13 -6.90
CA THR A 962 -6.30 -40.10 -6.85
C THR A 962 -6.84 -39.28 -5.67
N GLY A 963 -7.68 -38.27 -5.95
CA GLY A 963 -8.39 -37.47 -4.93
C GLY A 963 -7.69 -36.17 -4.54
N LEU A 964 -6.74 -35.70 -5.35
CA LEU A 964 -5.99 -34.46 -5.11
C LEU A 964 -6.21 -33.52 -6.31
N LYS A 965 -6.55 -32.25 -6.05
CA LYS A 965 -6.87 -31.25 -7.10
C LYS A 965 -6.14 -29.95 -6.86
N VAL A 966 -5.45 -29.40 -7.86
CA VAL A 966 -4.78 -28.10 -7.73
C VAL A 966 -5.79 -26.95 -7.86
N LEU A 967 -5.66 -25.93 -7.01
CA LEU A 967 -6.58 -24.78 -6.94
C LEU A 967 -5.95 -23.47 -7.46
N ALA A 968 -4.69 -23.21 -7.15
CA ALA A 968 -3.95 -22.01 -7.56
C ALA A 968 -2.43 -22.20 -7.37
N PHE A 969 -1.65 -21.41 -8.11
CA PHE A 969 -0.20 -21.29 -7.97
C PHE A 969 0.16 -19.82 -7.78
N ASP A 970 1.12 -19.53 -6.90
CA ASP A 970 1.62 -18.16 -6.64
C ASP A 970 3.12 -18.24 -6.30
N GLU A 971 3.97 -17.83 -7.26
CA GLU A 971 5.45 -17.82 -7.34
C GLU A 971 6.24 -19.02 -6.76
N ASN A 972 6.08 -19.35 -5.47
CA ASN A 972 6.75 -20.49 -4.79
C ASN A 972 5.77 -21.40 -3.99
N CYS A 973 4.47 -21.17 -4.08
CA CYS A 973 3.43 -21.88 -3.32
C CYS A 973 2.42 -22.60 -4.22
N ILE A 974 2.15 -23.87 -3.91
CA ILE A 974 1.14 -24.71 -4.54
C ILE A 974 -0.07 -24.83 -3.60
N ARG A 975 -1.25 -24.43 -4.06
CA ARG A 975 -2.51 -24.58 -3.30
C ARG A 975 -3.27 -25.81 -3.80
N LEU A 976 -3.41 -26.80 -2.93
CA LEU A 976 -3.98 -28.11 -3.21
C LEU A 976 -5.28 -28.31 -2.43
N SER A 977 -6.21 -29.07 -3.00
CA SER A 977 -7.37 -29.63 -2.31
C SER A 977 -7.21 -31.15 -2.21
N LEU A 978 -7.31 -31.67 -1.00
CA LEU A 978 -7.19 -33.10 -0.68
C LEU A 978 -8.54 -33.63 -0.23
N GLN A 979 -9.07 -34.63 -0.95
CA GLN A 979 -10.26 -35.36 -0.55
C GLN A 979 -9.89 -36.43 0.49
N THR A 980 -10.66 -36.50 1.58
CA THR A 980 -10.53 -37.53 2.61
C THR A 980 -11.88 -38.21 2.85
N TYR A 981 -11.87 -39.54 2.75
CA TYR A 981 -13.03 -40.39 3.00
C TYR A 981 -12.96 -40.96 4.42
N MET A 982 -14.05 -40.86 5.18
CA MET A 982 -14.15 -41.55 6.48
C MET A 982 -14.54 -43.03 6.26
N PRO A 983 -13.87 -44.00 6.93
CA PRO A 983 -14.30 -45.39 6.89
C PRO A 983 -15.64 -45.57 7.62
N THR A 984 -16.52 -46.42 7.07
CA THR A 984 -17.81 -46.75 7.68
C THR A 984 -17.65 -47.48 9.03
N PHE A 985 -18.44 -47.06 10.02
CA PHE A 985 -18.17 -47.32 11.44
C PHE A 985 -18.63 -48.68 12.00
N GLU A 986 -18.91 -49.68 11.15
CA GLU A 986 -19.48 -50.98 11.56
C GLU A 986 -18.58 -51.78 12.52
N GLY A 987 -17.27 -51.51 12.57
CA GLY A 987 -16.30 -52.27 13.38
C GLY A 987 -15.98 -51.73 14.78
N ILE A 988 -16.35 -50.48 15.12
CA ILE A 988 -15.89 -49.80 16.37
C ILE A 988 -17.02 -49.68 17.42
N SER A 989 -18.26 -50.02 17.03
CA SER A 989 -19.49 -49.90 17.82
C SER A 989 -19.52 -50.63 19.17
N TYR A 990 -18.59 -51.55 19.44
CA TYR A 990 -18.53 -52.30 20.70
C TYR A 990 -17.85 -51.57 21.88
N GLN A 991 -17.18 -50.42 21.66
CA GLN A 991 -16.48 -49.68 22.73
C GLN A 991 -16.96 -48.25 22.99
N LEU A 992 -17.53 -47.57 21.99
CA LEU A 992 -18.17 -46.27 22.18
C LEU A 992 -19.67 -46.38 21.85
N ARG A 993 -20.53 -46.12 22.84
CA ARG A 993 -21.96 -45.90 22.62
C ARG A 993 -22.17 -44.50 22.04
N VAL A 994 -22.01 -44.37 20.73
CA VAL A 994 -22.46 -43.21 19.97
C VAL A 994 -23.89 -43.49 19.50
N GLU A 995 -24.79 -42.53 19.59
CA GLU A 995 -26.16 -42.67 19.07
C GLU A 995 -26.15 -42.61 17.53
N GLU A 996 -26.94 -43.48 16.86
CA GLU A 996 -26.80 -43.81 15.44
C GLU A 996 -27.25 -42.72 14.43
N ASP A 997 -27.78 -41.58 14.90
CA ASP A 997 -28.59 -40.66 14.07
C ASP A 997 -27.84 -39.49 13.39
N THR A 998 -26.50 -39.36 13.50
CA THR A 998 -25.79 -38.16 12.98
C THR A 998 -24.45 -38.36 12.24
N ILE A 999 -24.28 -39.39 11.42
CA ILE A 999 -23.13 -39.45 10.47
C ILE A 999 -23.55 -40.01 9.10
N ASP A 1000 -24.10 -39.15 8.24
CA ASP A 1000 -24.00 -39.37 6.79
C ASP A 1000 -22.52 -39.35 6.38
N ALA A 1001 -22.14 -40.19 5.41
CA ALA A 1001 -20.75 -40.33 4.96
C ALA A 1001 -20.26 -39.06 4.23
N SER A 1002 -19.81 -38.08 5.01
CA SER A 1002 -19.35 -36.79 4.50
C SER A 1002 -17.97 -36.90 3.85
N GLU A 1003 -17.88 -36.65 2.54
CA GLU A 1003 -16.62 -36.22 1.93
C GLU A 1003 -16.14 -34.94 2.62
N LEU A 1004 -14.87 -34.95 3.06
CA LEU A 1004 -14.22 -33.77 3.62
C LEU A 1004 -13.06 -33.35 2.72
N ASN A 1005 -13.20 -32.18 2.11
CA ASN A 1005 -12.18 -31.53 1.28
C ASN A 1005 -11.34 -30.60 2.16
N HIS A 1006 -10.04 -30.87 2.26
CA HIS A 1006 -9.10 -30.06 3.03
C HIS A 1006 -8.19 -29.27 2.09
N GLU A 1007 -7.99 -27.97 2.35
CA GLU A 1007 -6.98 -27.19 1.63
C GLU A 1007 -5.59 -27.36 2.27
N LEU A 1008 -4.60 -27.63 1.43
CA LEU A 1008 -3.19 -27.76 1.79
C LEU A 1008 -2.37 -26.80 0.92
N LEU A 1009 -1.62 -25.90 1.55
CA LEU A 1009 -0.68 -25.03 0.87
C LEU A 1009 0.74 -25.56 1.08
N ILE A 1010 1.41 -25.93 0.00
CA ILE A 1010 2.76 -26.50 0.01
C ILE A 1010 3.73 -25.49 -0.63
N GLU A 1011 4.71 -25.06 0.14
CA GLU A 1011 5.83 -24.26 -0.34
C GLU A 1011 6.98 -25.22 -0.72
N VAL A 1012 7.55 -25.06 -1.91
CA VAL A 1012 8.56 -25.97 -2.49
C VAL A 1012 9.87 -25.21 -2.72
N PHE A 1013 11.02 -25.87 -2.55
CA PHE A 1013 12.32 -25.27 -2.88
C PHE A 1013 12.53 -25.15 -4.40
N GLU A 1014 13.08 -24.02 -4.84
CA GLU A 1014 13.40 -23.74 -6.25
C GLU A 1014 14.12 -24.92 -6.91
N GLY A 1015 13.52 -25.46 -7.98
CA GLY A 1015 14.07 -26.54 -8.78
C GLY A 1015 14.21 -27.92 -8.12
N THR A 1016 13.72 -28.13 -6.90
CA THR A 1016 13.73 -29.47 -6.28
C THR A 1016 12.40 -29.79 -5.59
N MET A 1017 11.95 -31.04 -5.70
CA MET A 1017 10.74 -31.58 -5.03
C MET A 1017 10.84 -31.66 -3.48
N LYS A 1018 11.60 -30.77 -2.84
CA LYS A 1018 11.80 -30.70 -1.38
C LYS A 1018 10.81 -29.72 -0.76
N LEU A 1019 10.01 -30.22 0.20
CA LEU A 1019 9.06 -29.41 0.95
C LEU A 1019 9.75 -28.39 1.85
N LYS A 1020 9.42 -27.10 1.66
CA LYS A 1020 9.88 -25.99 2.49
C LYS A 1020 8.94 -25.78 3.68
N ASN A 1021 7.64 -25.63 3.45
CA ASN A 1021 6.59 -25.52 4.47
C ASN A 1021 5.27 -26.15 3.99
N VAL A 1022 4.41 -26.57 4.94
CA VAL A 1022 3.05 -27.06 4.65
C VAL A 1022 2.06 -26.44 5.64
N PHE A 1023 1.02 -25.81 5.10
CA PHE A 1023 -0.04 -25.17 5.89
C PHE A 1023 -1.42 -25.76 5.54
N PRO A 1024 -2.05 -26.50 6.46
CA PRO A 1024 -3.50 -26.57 6.60
C PRO A 1024 -3.95 -25.59 7.68
N ASN A 1025 -5.14 -25.01 7.52
CA ASN A 1025 -5.71 -24.10 8.52
C ASN A 1025 -6.32 -24.82 9.74
N ASP A 1026 -6.56 -26.14 9.64
CA ASP A 1026 -7.50 -26.85 10.53
C ASP A 1026 -6.85 -27.95 11.42
N VAL A 1027 -5.61 -28.38 11.15
CA VAL A 1027 -4.92 -29.48 11.87
C VAL A 1027 -3.44 -29.16 12.08
N TYR A 1028 -2.90 -29.47 13.27
CA TYR A 1028 -1.50 -29.19 13.60
C TYR A 1028 -0.56 -30.29 13.06
N LEU A 1029 0.37 -29.93 12.16
CA LEU A 1029 1.25 -30.86 11.42
C LEU A 1029 2.76 -30.68 11.64
N SER A 1030 3.20 -29.81 12.56
CA SER A 1030 4.63 -29.44 12.74
C SER A 1030 5.56 -30.66 12.79
N ASP A 1031 5.16 -31.67 13.55
CA ASP A 1031 6.02 -32.81 13.89
C ASP A 1031 6.20 -33.72 12.67
N ILE A 1032 5.17 -33.84 11.83
CA ILE A 1032 5.20 -34.60 10.57
C ILE A 1032 6.05 -33.85 9.53
N VAL A 1033 5.97 -32.50 9.50
CA VAL A 1033 6.81 -31.67 8.62
C VAL A 1033 8.30 -31.75 9.02
N VAL A 1034 8.61 -31.70 10.32
CA VAL A 1034 9.98 -31.90 10.83
C VAL A 1034 10.51 -33.29 10.48
N TYR A 1035 9.69 -34.33 10.64
CA TYR A 1035 10.09 -35.70 10.29
C TYR A 1035 10.30 -35.88 8.78
N ALA A 1036 9.42 -35.31 7.95
CA ALA A 1036 9.52 -35.35 6.49
C ALA A 1036 10.80 -34.68 5.96
N LYS A 1037 11.25 -33.59 6.59
CA LYS A 1037 12.52 -32.93 6.25
C LYS A 1037 13.77 -33.81 6.47
N SER A 1038 13.66 -34.91 7.22
CA SER A 1038 14.78 -35.84 7.49
C SER A 1038 14.94 -37.00 6.50
N ILE A 1039 13.91 -37.32 5.70
CA ILE A 1039 13.89 -38.53 4.85
C ILE A 1039 14.23 -38.15 3.40
N SER A 1040 15.40 -38.57 2.92
CA SER A 1040 16.01 -37.96 1.72
C SER A 1040 15.59 -38.53 0.35
N LYS A 1041 14.90 -39.68 0.28
CA LYS A 1041 14.68 -40.38 -1.00
C LYS A 1041 13.35 -41.11 -1.24
N SER A 1042 12.34 -40.97 -0.37
CA SER A 1042 11.06 -41.68 -0.57
C SER A 1042 9.81 -40.86 -0.23
N SER A 1043 8.99 -40.68 -1.26
CA SER A 1043 7.52 -40.56 -1.24
C SER A 1043 6.87 -39.33 -0.57
N LEU A 1044 6.54 -38.33 -1.40
CA LEU A 1044 5.43 -37.40 -1.18
C LEU A 1044 4.13 -38.14 -0.80
N GLN A 1045 3.92 -39.32 -1.36
CA GLN A 1045 2.83 -40.25 -1.03
C GLN A 1045 2.78 -40.64 0.47
N TRP A 1046 3.92 -40.95 1.10
CA TRP A 1046 3.97 -41.24 2.55
C TRP A 1046 3.61 -40.01 3.38
N PHE A 1047 4.08 -38.83 2.96
CA PHE A 1047 3.74 -37.57 3.62
C PHE A 1047 2.24 -37.30 3.56
N ILE A 1048 1.63 -37.36 2.35
CA ILE A 1048 0.19 -37.19 2.16
C ILE A 1048 -0.59 -38.22 2.98
N GLN A 1049 -0.19 -39.50 2.97
CA GLN A 1049 -0.85 -40.54 3.74
C GLN A 1049 -0.77 -40.30 5.26
N LYS A 1050 0.36 -39.77 5.76
CA LYS A 1050 0.50 -39.39 7.19
C LYS A 1050 -0.31 -38.14 7.54
N VAL A 1051 -0.47 -37.20 6.61
CA VAL A 1051 -1.38 -36.05 6.77
C VAL A 1051 -2.84 -36.53 6.81
N GLN A 1052 -3.25 -37.45 5.92
CA GLN A 1052 -4.57 -38.08 5.95
C GLN A 1052 -4.83 -38.82 7.28
N ASP A 1053 -3.90 -39.66 7.74
CA ASP A 1053 -3.99 -40.33 9.05
C ASP A 1053 -4.22 -39.33 10.20
N ARG A 1054 -3.48 -38.21 10.20
CA ARG A 1054 -3.53 -37.19 11.26
C ARG A 1054 -4.83 -36.40 11.23
N ILE A 1055 -5.32 -36.04 10.03
CA ILE A 1055 -6.62 -35.40 9.83
C ILE A 1055 -7.73 -36.32 10.37
N ILE A 1056 -7.81 -37.56 9.91
CA ILE A 1056 -8.81 -38.55 10.33
C ILE A 1056 -8.82 -38.70 11.87
N LEU A 1057 -7.64 -38.82 12.49
CA LEU A 1057 -7.53 -38.94 13.94
C LEU A 1057 -7.99 -37.68 14.70
N SER A 1058 -7.69 -36.48 14.19
CA SER A 1058 -8.10 -35.21 14.81
C SER A 1058 -9.62 -34.98 14.69
N THR A 1059 -10.20 -35.25 13.51
CA THR A 1059 -11.66 -35.20 13.30
C THR A 1059 -12.39 -36.20 14.22
N LEU A 1060 -11.88 -37.42 14.34
CA LEU A 1060 -12.47 -38.46 15.20
C LEU A 1060 -12.38 -38.08 16.69
N ARG A 1061 -11.27 -37.49 17.15
CA ARG A 1061 -11.15 -36.92 18.51
C ARG A 1061 -12.20 -35.83 18.76
N ASN A 1062 -12.35 -34.89 17.82
CA ASN A 1062 -13.34 -33.81 17.93
C ASN A 1062 -14.78 -34.33 17.97
N LEU A 1063 -15.13 -35.38 17.20
CA LEU A 1063 -16.45 -36.00 17.25
C LEU A 1063 -16.75 -36.64 18.61
N VAL A 1064 -15.82 -37.44 19.16
CA VAL A 1064 -15.97 -38.07 20.49
C VAL A 1064 -16.07 -37.02 21.61
N ILE A 1065 -15.36 -35.89 21.48
CA ILE A 1065 -15.41 -34.80 22.45
C ILE A 1065 -16.73 -34.02 22.36
N LYS A 1066 -17.27 -33.83 21.15
CA LYS A 1066 -18.57 -33.19 20.92
C LYS A 1066 -19.74 -34.03 21.45
N ASP A 1067 -19.67 -35.36 21.32
CA ASP A 1067 -20.62 -36.32 21.91
C ASP A 1067 -20.54 -36.37 23.44
N ALA A 1068 -19.33 -36.38 24.00
CA ALA A 1068 -19.12 -36.39 25.45
C ALA A 1068 -19.47 -35.06 26.17
N ASN A 1069 -19.86 -34.03 25.41
CA ASN A 1069 -20.13 -32.68 25.88
C ASN A 1069 -21.51 -32.59 26.54
N LYS A 1070 -21.56 -32.28 27.85
CA LYS A 1070 -22.79 -32.31 28.65
C LYS A 1070 -23.10 -30.94 29.24
N SER A 1071 -24.33 -30.68 29.63
CA SER A 1071 -24.75 -29.38 30.22
C SER A 1071 -24.04 -28.99 31.53
N ARG A 1072 -23.24 -29.89 32.14
CA ARG A 1072 -22.48 -29.65 33.38
C ARG A 1072 -21.03 -29.21 33.18
N TYR A 1073 -20.41 -29.54 32.04
CA TYR A 1073 -19.03 -29.18 31.72
C TYR A 1073 -18.87 -29.06 30.20
N SER A 1074 -18.11 -28.08 29.72
CA SER A 1074 -17.77 -27.99 28.30
C SER A 1074 -16.35 -28.49 28.02
N LEU A 1075 -16.21 -29.40 27.07
CA LEU A 1075 -14.93 -29.96 26.64
C LEU A 1075 -14.40 -29.23 25.38
N GLU A 1076 -13.13 -28.84 25.41
CA GLU A 1076 -12.39 -28.28 24.26
C GLU A 1076 -11.15 -29.14 23.97
N TYR A 1077 -10.87 -29.39 22.68
CA TYR A 1077 -9.68 -30.13 22.23
C TYR A 1077 -8.60 -29.17 21.74
N LEU A 1078 -7.40 -29.26 22.33
CA LEU A 1078 -6.23 -28.48 21.92
C LEU A 1078 -5.24 -29.41 21.21
N ASP A 1079 -5.36 -29.46 19.87
CA ASP A 1079 -4.57 -30.34 19.00
C ASP A 1079 -3.05 -30.08 19.07
N LYS A 1080 -2.65 -28.84 19.37
CA LYS A 1080 -1.25 -28.42 19.53
C LYS A 1080 -0.52 -29.14 20.68
N ASP A 1081 -1.21 -29.37 21.80
CA ASP A 1081 -0.61 -29.94 23.02
C ASP A 1081 -1.03 -31.40 23.26
N GLU A 1082 -1.85 -31.97 22.36
CA GLU A 1082 -2.62 -33.22 22.55
C GLU A 1082 -3.35 -33.26 23.91
N THR A 1083 -4.02 -32.15 24.27
CA THR A 1083 -4.79 -32.04 25.53
C THR A 1083 -6.27 -31.79 25.31
N ILE A 1084 -7.08 -32.24 26.27
CA ILE A 1084 -8.49 -31.86 26.42
C ILE A 1084 -8.58 -30.93 27.63
N VAL A 1085 -9.24 -29.79 27.46
CA VAL A 1085 -9.62 -28.91 28.57
C VAL A 1085 -11.09 -29.17 28.90
N ALA A 1086 -11.35 -29.50 30.17
CA ALA A 1086 -12.70 -29.62 30.69
C ALA A 1086 -13.02 -28.41 31.58
N HIS A 1087 -13.88 -27.52 31.07
CA HIS A 1087 -14.41 -26.37 31.80
C HIS A 1087 -15.58 -26.84 32.67
N MET A 1088 -15.36 -26.98 33.97
CA MET A 1088 -16.35 -27.48 34.93
C MET A 1088 -17.16 -26.34 35.56
N ALA A 1089 -18.38 -26.65 36.01
CA ALA A 1089 -19.23 -25.73 36.74
C ALA A 1089 -18.49 -25.12 37.95
N GLY A 1090 -18.51 -23.78 38.06
CA GLY A 1090 -17.75 -23.03 39.08
C GLY A 1090 -16.47 -22.35 38.58
N GLY A 1091 -16.17 -22.42 37.28
CA GLY A 1091 -15.02 -21.70 36.69
C GLY A 1091 -13.70 -22.37 37.03
N THR A 1092 -13.65 -23.69 36.88
CA THR A 1092 -12.48 -24.52 37.14
C THR A 1092 -12.18 -25.36 35.89
N ASP A 1093 -10.98 -25.20 35.34
CA ASP A 1093 -10.52 -25.83 34.11
C ASP A 1093 -9.57 -26.99 34.45
N ALA A 1094 -9.88 -28.20 33.98
CA ALA A 1094 -9.02 -29.38 34.12
C ALA A 1094 -8.32 -29.71 32.80
N TYR A 1095 -6.99 -29.75 32.81
CA TYR A 1095 -6.16 -30.08 31.63
C TYR A 1095 -5.82 -31.57 31.64
N ILE A 1096 -6.28 -32.31 30.63
CA ILE A 1096 -6.16 -33.76 30.51
C ILE A 1096 -5.26 -34.09 29.32
N LYS A 1097 -4.19 -34.87 29.54
CA LYS A 1097 -3.32 -35.35 28.46
C LYS A 1097 -3.90 -36.58 27.77
N LEU A 1098 -3.90 -36.56 26.44
CA LEU A 1098 -4.14 -37.73 25.62
C LEU A 1098 -2.88 -38.60 25.53
N SER A 1099 -3.10 -39.90 25.41
CA SER A 1099 -2.09 -40.89 25.02
C SER A 1099 -2.19 -41.15 23.52
N HIS A 1100 -1.05 -41.38 22.86
CA HIS A 1100 -1.04 -41.79 21.44
C HIS A 1100 -1.98 -42.98 21.19
N GLY A 1101 -2.80 -42.87 20.15
CA GLY A 1101 -3.82 -43.86 19.81
C GLY A 1101 -5.19 -43.68 20.49
N TRP A 1102 -5.39 -42.75 21.42
CA TRP A 1102 -6.74 -42.41 21.90
C TRP A 1102 -7.54 -41.68 20.79
N PRO A 1103 -8.82 -42.01 20.54
CA PRO A 1103 -9.68 -42.94 21.30
C PRO A 1103 -9.64 -44.42 20.85
N ILE A 1104 -9.01 -44.73 19.72
CA ILE A 1104 -9.06 -46.05 19.04
C ILE A 1104 -8.52 -47.21 19.91
N PHE A 1105 -7.46 -46.99 20.68
CA PHE A 1105 -6.74 -48.06 21.39
C PHE A 1105 -7.10 -48.23 22.88
N GLY A 1106 -8.16 -47.59 23.38
CA GLY A 1106 -8.62 -47.77 24.77
C GLY A 1106 -7.59 -47.38 25.83
N SER A 1107 -6.74 -46.39 25.53
CA SER A 1107 -5.63 -45.95 26.38
C SER A 1107 -6.10 -45.02 27.52
N PRO A 1108 -5.54 -45.11 28.75
CA PRO A 1108 -6.04 -44.36 29.91
C PRO A 1108 -5.58 -42.89 29.93
N LEU A 1109 -6.54 -41.97 29.98
CA LEU A 1109 -6.36 -40.52 30.10
C LEU A 1109 -5.60 -40.14 31.40
N LYS A 1110 -4.83 -39.05 31.37
CA LYS A 1110 -4.07 -38.56 32.54
C LYS A 1110 -4.38 -37.09 32.83
N LEU A 1111 -4.72 -36.74 34.07
CA LEU A 1111 -4.86 -35.35 34.48
C LEU A 1111 -3.47 -34.71 34.63
N ILE A 1112 -3.27 -33.54 34.04
CA ILE A 1112 -2.03 -32.74 34.11
C ILE A 1112 -2.12 -31.76 35.28
N CYS A 1113 -3.12 -30.88 35.25
CA CYS A 1113 -3.31 -29.83 36.24
C CYS A 1113 -4.75 -29.31 36.23
N ILE A 1114 -5.09 -28.50 37.24
CA ILE A 1114 -6.38 -27.83 37.39
C ILE A 1114 -6.12 -26.35 37.69
N LYS A 1115 -6.86 -25.47 37.02
CA LYS A 1115 -6.77 -24.00 37.13
C LYS A 1115 -8.15 -23.44 37.49
N GLY A 1116 -8.24 -22.44 38.36
CA GLY A 1116 -9.52 -21.94 38.87
C GLY A 1116 -9.61 -20.42 39.00
N SER A 1117 -10.83 -19.96 39.28
CA SER A 1117 -11.16 -18.55 39.56
C SER A 1117 -10.49 -18.01 40.83
N ASP A 1118 -10.66 -16.71 41.13
CA ASP A 1118 -9.83 -15.98 42.11
C ASP A 1118 -9.88 -16.52 43.55
N ASP A 1119 -10.96 -17.21 43.96
CA ASP A 1119 -11.01 -17.89 45.27
C ASP A 1119 -10.13 -19.16 45.31
N LEU A 1120 -9.98 -19.88 44.18
CA LEU A 1120 -9.09 -21.04 44.08
C LEU A 1120 -7.61 -20.64 44.00
N LYS A 1121 -7.28 -19.44 43.50
CA LYS A 1121 -5.90 -18.89 43.52
C LYS A 1121 -5.34 -18.71 44.94
N ARG A 1122 -6.20 -18.68 45.98
CA ARG A 1122 -5.77 -18.66 47.39
C ARG A 1122 -5.46 -20.05 47.98
N THR A 1123 -5.72 -21.14 47.24
CA THR A 1123 -5.39 -22.50 47.71
C THR A 1123 -3.91 -22.82 47.48
N SER A 1124 -3.29 -23.62 48.36
CA SER A 1124 -1.86 -23.90 48.27
C SER A 1124 -1.53 -24.90 47.16
N LEU A 1125 -0.33 -24.81 46.58
CA LEU A 1125 0.24 -25.79 45.64
C LEU A 1125 0.10 -27.27 46.07
N SER A 1126 0.02 -27.55 47.38
CA SER A 1126 -0.20 -28.91 47.90
C SER A 1126 -1.61 -29.48 47.60
N PHE A 1127 -2.61 -28.63 47.38
CA PHE A 1127 -3.97 -29.02 46.98
C PHE A 1127 -3.96 -29.57 45.55
N HIS A 1128 -3.44 -28.79 44.60
CA HIS A 1128 -3.37 -29.19 43.18
C HIS A 1128 -2.61 -30.51 43.01
N CYS A 1129 -1.45 -30.69 43.66
CA CYS A 1129 -0.68 -31.94 43.59
C CYS A 1129 -1.39 -33.15 44.23
N LYS A 1130 -2.22 -32.94 45.27
CA LYS A 1130 -3.06 -34.02 45.85
C LYS A 1130 -4.16 -34.44 44.88
N VAL A 1131 -4.87 -33.49 44.29
CA VAL A 1131 -5.94 -33.78 43.33
C VAL A 1131 -5.39 -34.48 42.09
N GLU A 1132 -4.25 -34.02 41.55
CA GLU A 1132 -3.55 -34.68 40.44
C GLU A 1132 -3.22 -36.14 40.75
N LYS A 1133 -2.64 -36.42 41.94
CA LYS A 1133 -2.29 -37.79 42.37
C LYS A 1133 -3.53 -38.67 42.54
N LEU A 1134 -4.59 -38.15 43.16
CA LEU A 1134 -5.83 -38.89 43.39
C LEU A 1134 -6.55 -39.22 42.07
N ALA A 1135 -6.70 -38.23 41.18
CA ALA A 1135 -7.31 -38.42 39.86
C ALA A 1135 -6.53 -39.44 39.01
N ASN A 1136 -5.20 -39.37 39.02
CA ASN A 1136 -4.36 -40.31 38.28
C ASN A 1136 -4.28 -41.71 38.93
N SER A 1137 -4.73 -41.87 40.18
CA SER A 1137 -4.86 -43.17 40.86
C SER A 1137 -6.21 -43.87 40.67
N LEU A 1138 -7.16 -43.25 39.94
CA LEU A 1138 -8.46 -43.85 39.62
C LEU A 1138 -8.32 -45.08 38.71
N ASP A 1139 -9.31 -45.99 38.79
CA ASP A 1139 -9.31 -47.23 38.01
C ASP A 1139 -9.23 -46.96 36.50
N THR A 1140 -8.43 -47.78 35.83
CA THR A 1140 -8.18 -47.77 34.39
C THR A 1140 -9.46 -47.68 33.55
N ARG A 1141 -10.52 -48.41 33.93
CA ARG A 1141 -11.82 -48.37 33.23
C ARG A 1141 -12.49 -47.00 33.27
N ILE A 1142 -12.37 -46.27 34.38
CA ILE A 1142 -12.91 -44.91 34.54
C ILE A 1142 -12.07 -43.93 33.68
N ARG A 1143 -10.76 -44.16 33.59
CA ARG A 1143 -9.80 -43.33 32.84
C ARG A 1143 -9.84 -43.55 31.32
N GLN A 1144 -10.54 -44.56 30.81
CA GLN A 1144 -10.67 -44.82 29.37
C GLN A 1144 -11.76 -43.95 28.71
N ASN A 1145 -12.86 -43.69 29.41
CA ASN A 1145 -13.97 -42.87 28.93
C ASN A 1145 -13.86 -41.45 29.50
N ILE A 1146 -13.81 -40.46 28.61
CA ILE A 1146 -13.61 -39.05 28.95
C ILE A 1146 -14.71 -38.50 29.87
N SER A 1147 -15.98 -38.89 29.66
CA SER A 1147 -17.09 -38.41 30.49
C SER A 1147 -17.01 -38.95 31.92
N SER A 1148 -16.75 -40.26 32.08
CA SER A 1148 -16.59 -40.84 33.42
C SER A 1148 -15.33 -40.35 34.13
N PHE A 1149 -14.27 -40.02 33.38
CA PHE A 1149 -13.05 -39.46 33.96
C PHE A 1149 -13.28 -38.03 34.47
N VAL A 1150 -13.96 -37.18 33.70
CA VAL A 1150 -14.28 -35.80 34.11
C VAL A 1150 -15.24 -35.78 35.30
N ASP A 1151 -16.32 -36.57 35.28
CA ASP A 1151 -17.25 -36.72 36.42
C ASP A 1151 -16.50 -37.17 37.70
N ALA A 1152 -15.50 -38.04 37.58
CA ALA A 1152 -14.70 -38.50 38.71
C ALA A 1152 -13.69 -37.43 39.20
N VAL A 1153 -13.09 -36.65 38.29
CA VAL A 1153 -12.21 -35.52 38.64
C VAL A 1153 -12.99 -34.43 39.40
N GLU A 1154 -14.18 -34.06 38.91
CA GLU A 1154 -15.07 -33.11 39.60
C GLU A 1154 -15.38 -33.57 41.03
N LYS A 1155 -15.71 -34.85 41.21
CA LYS A 1155 -15.96 -35.44 42.53
C LYS A 1155 -14.74 -35.35 43.47
N VAL A 1156 -13.54 -35.68 42.98
CA VAL A 1156 -12.29 -35.58 43.79
C VAL A 1156 -12.01 -34.13 44.19
N ILE A 1157 -12.27 -33.15 43.32
CA ILE A 1157 -12.13 -31.72 43.62
C ILE A 1157 -13.09 -31.31 44.75
N ILE A 1158 -14.37 -31.69 44.66
CA ILE A 1158 -15.40 -31.37 45.67
C ILE A 1158 -15.04 -31.99 47.03
N GLU A 1159 -14.62 -33.26 47.07
CA GLU A 1159 -14.23 -33.94 48.31
C GLU A 1159 -13.02 -33.28 48.99
N GLN A 1160 -12.00 -32.88 48.22
CA GLN A 1160 -10.83 -32.18 48.78
C GLN A 1160 -11.15 -30.76 49.25
N LEU A 1161 -11.98 -30.01 48.53
CA LEU A 1161 -12.44 -28.67 48.96
C LEU A 1161 -13.20 -28.74 50.29
N GLN A 1162 -14.07 -29.73 50.48
CA GLN A 1162 -14.76 -29.94 51.75
C GLN A 1162 -13.82 -30.29 52.91
N LEU A 1163 -12.74 -31.03 52.65
CA LEU A 1163 -11.72 -31.36 53.65
C LEU A 1163 -10.91 -30.13 54.07
N ASP A 1164 -10.42 -29.33 53.11
CA ASP A 1164 -9.63 -28.13 53.42
C ASP A 1164 -10.47 -27.05 54.11
N LEU A 1165 -11.76 -26.89 53.77
CA LEU A 1165 -12.69 -26.01 54.49
C LEU A 1165 -12.88 -26.45 55.96
N ARG A 1166 -12.95 -27.76 56.24
CA ARG A 1166 -13.00 -28.28 57.63
C ARG A 1166 -11.70 -28.00 58.39
N VAL A 1167 -10.55 -28.08 57.73
CA VAL A 1167 -9.24 -27.76 58.33
C VAL A 1167 -9.10 -26.26 58.62
N GLN A 1168 -9.53 -25.39 57.69
CA GLN A 1168 -9.54 -23.94 57.90
C GLN A 1168 -10.51 -23.52 59.02
N ASN A 1169 -11.71 -24.10 59.07
CA ASN A 1169 -12.66 -23.82 60.16
C ASN A 1169 -12.16 -24.32 61.52
N ARG A 1170 -11.43 -25.45 61.57
CA ARG A 1170 -10.71 -25.84 62.79
C ARG A 1170 -9.63 -24.83 63.17
N LYS A 1171 -8.78 -24.37 62.24
CA LYS A 1171 -7.77 -23.33 62.52
C LYS A 1171 -8.39 -22.04 63.08
N ARG A 1172 -9.45 -21.51 62.45
CA ARG A 1172 -10.18 -20.34 62.97
C ARG A 1172 -10.77 -20.59 64.37
N SER A 1173 -11.34 -21.77 64.62
CA SER A 1173 -11.84 -22.11 65.96
C SER A 1173 -10.72 -22.14 67.01
N TRP A 1174 -9.52 -22.61 66.66
CA TRP A 1174 -8.35 -22.59 67.55
C TRP A 1174 -7.79 -21.17 67.75
N GLU A 1175 -7.83 -20.30 66.73
CA GLU A 1175 -7.43 -18.89 66.84
C GLU A 1175 -8.41 -18.08 67.71
N VAL A 1176 -9.72 -18.34 67.61
CA VAL A 1176 -10.72 -17.73 68.50
C VAL A 1176 -10.54 -18.16 69.95
N VAL A 1177 -10.28 -19.45 70.22
CA VAL A 1177 -9.98 -19.94 71.57
C VAL A 1177 -8.66 -19.35 72.10
N LYS A 1178 -7.63 -19.23 71.25
CA LYS A 1178 -6.35 -18.60 71.61
C LYS A 1178 -6.51 -17.12 71.98
N ASN A 1179 -7.35 -16.38 71.26
CA ASN A 1179 -7.67 -14.98 71.54
C ASN A 1179 -8.66 -14.79 72.71
N GLN A 1180 -9.16 -15.86 73.33
CA GLN A 1180 -9.92 -15.82 74.60
C GLN A 1180 -9.07 -16.27 75.81
N MET A 1181 -7.83 -16.72 75.59
CA MET A 1181 -6.87 -17.10 76.63
C MET A 1181 -5.72 -16.08 76.81
N VAL A 1182 -5.78 -14.96 76.10
CA VAL A 1182 -4.91 -13.77 76.22
C VAL A 1182 -5.79 -12.60 76.66
#